data_AF-A0A6B0S3G9-F1
#
_entry.id   AF-A0A6B0S3G9-F1
#
_cell.length_a   1.000
_cell.length_b   1.000
_cell.length_c   1.000
_cell.angle_alpha   90.00
_cell.angle_beta   90.00
_cell.angle_gamma   90.00
#
_symmetry.space_group_name_H-M   'P 1'
#
loop_
_entity.id
_entity.type
_entity.pdbx_description
1 polymer ?
#
loop_
_entity_poly.entity_id
_entity_poly.type
_entity_poly.pdbx_seq_one_letter_code
_entity_poly.pdbx_strand_id
1 'polypeptide(L)'
;MESKENDPIFQTKSGLVYFCSITIGYLEALLFIYLPFGFSYEITEEPSHFLAALLRAAMQEMSRRKPMVCSSHKDGPYKIEKCWPCYMFQLFLNRSRLCQSPAACEDPQMKVDLTLSSSGRSSVPVPSAPVSRSHHTLQIARRGGVETQRSVSIYLSQRLLEQKGLAWKRNEPDLKEKSNEVRFGKPSKILTEVEYISMSQQPGYIQPRPQQPPAEGELVGRGRQRGTVGATAKSQELQISAGFQELSLAERGGRRRDFHDLGVNTRQNLDHVKESKTGSSGIIVRLSTNHFRLTSRPQWALYQYHIDYNPLMEARRLRSALLFQHEDLIGRCHAFDGTILFLPKRLQHKVTEVFSQTRNGEHVRITITLTNELPPTSPTCLQFYNIIFRRLLKIMNLQQIGRNYYNPSDPIDIPNHRLVIWPGFTTSILQYENNIMLCTDVSHKVLRSETVLDFMFNLFHQTEEHKFQEQVSKELIGLIVLTKYNNKTYRVDDIDWDQNPKSTFKKADGSEVSFLEYYRKQYNQEITDLKQPVLVSQPKRRRGPGGTLPGPAMLIPELCYLTGLTDKMRNDFNVMKDLAVHTRLTPEQRQREVGRLIDYIHKDDNVQRELRDWGLSFDSNLLSFSGRILQAEKIHQGGKTFDYNPQFADWSKETRGAPLISVKPLDNWLLIYTRRNYEAANSLIQNLFKVTPAMGIQMKKAIMIEVDDRTEAYLRVLQQKVTSDTQIVSSYNRKDKYDAIKKYLCTDCPTPSQCVVARTLGKQQTVMAIATKIALQMNCKMGGELWRVDMPLKLAMIVGIDCYHDTTAGRRSIAGFVASINEGMTRWFSRCVFQDRGQELVDGLKVCLQAALRAWNSCNEYMPSRIIVYRDGVGDGQLKTLVNYEVPQFLDCLKSVGRGYNPRLTVIVVKKRVNARFFAQSGGRLQNPLPGTVIDVEVTRPEWYDFFIVSQAVRSGSVSPTHYNVIYDSSGLKPDHIQRLTYKLCHVYYNWPGVIRVPAPCQYAHKLAFLVGQSIHREPNLSLSNRLYYL
;
A
#
# COMPACT_ATOMS: atom_id res chain seq x y z
N MET A 1 26.88 -26.45 -48.67
CA MET A 1 28.03 -27.05 -49.37
C MET A 1 29.26 -26.83 -48.51
N GLU A 2 30.34 -27.59 -48.74
CA GLU A 2 31.69 -27.44 -48.12
C GLU A 2 31.72 -27.54 -46.57
N SER A 3 31.98 -28.73 -45.99
CA SER A 3 33.29 -29.39 -45.75
C SER A 3 34.08 -28.74 -44.60
N LYS A 4 34.17 -29.37 -43.41
CA LYS A 4 35.26 -30.31 -42.98
C LYS A 4 36.64 -29.62 -42.94
N GLU A 5 37.47 -29.77 -41.90
CA GLU A 5 37.84 -31.02 -41.21
C GLU A 5 37.83 -31.00 -39.67
N ASN A 6 38.40 -32.05 -39.04
CA ASN A 6 38.44 -32.31 -37.59
C ASN A 6 39.77 -31.88 -36.95
N ASP A 7 39.74 -31.52 -35.65
CA ASP A 7 40.93 -31.55 -34.79
C ASP A 7 40.54 -31.94 -33.34
N PRO A 8 41.00 -33.09 -32.79
CA PRO A 8 40.54 -33.61 -31.50
C PRO A 8 41.12 -32.89 -30.26
N ILE A 9 41.90 -31.83 -30.42
CA ILE A 9 42.60 -31.15 -29.30
C ILE A 9 41.69 -30.20 -28.49
N PHE A 10 40.54 -29.75 -29.03
CA PHE A 10 39.70 -28.75 -28.38
C PHE A 10 38.82 -29.25 -27.20
N GLN A 11 38.55 -30.56 -27.09
CA GLN A 11 37.63 -31.10 -26.07
C GLN A 11 38.24 -31.22 -24.66
N THR A 12 39.57 -31.24 -24.52
CA THR A 12 40.23 -31.37 -23.19
C THR A 12 40.33 -30.03 -22.46
N LYS A 13 40.44 -28.90 -23.18
CA LYS A 13 40.47 -27.56 -22.56
C LYS A 13 39.10 -27.11 -22.05
N SER A 14 38.02 -27.41 -22.77
CA SER A 14 36.66 -27.05 -22.34
C SER A 14 36.25 -27.78 -21.05
N GLY A 15 36.61 -29.07 -20.92
CA GLY A 15 36.38 -29.85 -19.70
C GLY A 15 37.04 -29.26 -18.45
N LEU A 16 38.31 -28.83 -18.55
CA LEU A 16 39.03 -28.23 -17.41
C LEU A 16 38.38 -26.91 -16.95
N VAL A 17 37.99 -26.05 -17.88
CA VAL A 17 37.32 -24.77 -17.57
C VAL A 17 35.99 -25.03 -16.86
N TYR A 18 35.18 -25.97 -17.36
CA TYR A 18 33.90 -26.34 -16.74
C TYR A 18 34.08 -26.88 -15.32
N PHE A 19 35.10 -27.73 -15.10
CA PHE A 19 35.38 -28.32 -13.79
C PHE A 19 35.87 -27.28 -12.76
N CYS A 20 36.72 -26.35 -13.19
CA CYS A 20 37.13 -25.20 -12.38
C CYS A 20 35.95 -24.30 -12.01
N SER A 21 35.08 -23.95 -12.96
CA SER A 21 33.88 -23.13 -12.69
C SER A 21 32.91 -23.79 -11.70
N ILE A 22 32.70 -25.11 -11.82
CA ILE A 22 31.86 -25.86 -10.87
C ILE A 22 32.51 -25.92 -9.47
N THR A 23 33.83 -26.09 -9.40
CA THR A 23 34.55 -26.17 -8.11
C THR A 23 34.57 -24.81 -7.40
N ILE A 24 34.76 -23.71 -8.14
CA ILE A 24 34.66 -22.34 -7.62
C ILE A 24 33.23 -22.06 -7.13
N GLY A 25 32.20 -22.40 -7.93
CA GLY A 25 30.80 -22.22 -7.52
C GLY A 25 30.41 -23.01 -6.25
N TYR A 26 31.00 -24.19 -6.03
CA TYR A 26 30.82 -24.94 -4.78
C TYR A 26 31.55 -24.30 -3.58
N LEU A 27 32.72 -23.70 -3.78
CA LEU A 27 33.44 -22.97 -2.74
C LEU A 27 32.73 -21.65 -2.36
N GLU A 28 32.23 -20.91 -3.35
CA GLU A 28 31.39 -19.73 -3.12
C GLU A 28 30.10 -20.09 -2.38
N ALA A 29 29.43 -21.18 -2.77
CA ALA A 29 28.25 -21.68 -2.08
C ALA A 29 28.54 -22.06 -0.62
N LEU A 30 29.70 -22.66 -0.34
CA LEU A 30 30.13 -22.97 1.04
C LEU A 30 30.39 -21.71 1.87
N LEU A 31 31.05 -20.68 1.31
CA LEU A 31 31.18 -19.38 1.99
C LEU A 31 29.80 -18.75 2.30
N PHE A 32 28.89 -18.79 1.33
CA PHE A 32 27.53 -18.22 1.48
C PHE A 32 26.67 -18.93 2.54
N ILE A 33 26.94 -20.21 2.82
CA ILE A 33 26.20 -20.99 3.81
C ILE A 33 26.62 -20.67 5.26
N TYR A 34 27.88 -20.30 5.49
CA TYR A 34 28.40 -20.05 6.85
C TYR A 34 28.35 -18.58 7.31
N LEU A 35 28.41 -17.61 6.38
CA LEU A 35 28.28 -16.18 6.70
C LEU A 35 26.99 -15.71 7.43
N PRO A 36 25.84 -16.42 7.47
CA PRO A 36 24.65 -15.97 8.24
C PRO A 36 24.71 -16.24 9.76
N PHE A 37 25.69 -17.00 10.24
CA PHE A 37 25.76 -17.44 11.65
C PHE A 37 26.92 -16.76 12.38
N GLY A 38 26.60 -15.68 13.09
CA GLY A 38 27.58 -14.89 13.84
C GLY A 38 28.19 -15.63 15.02
N PHE A 39 29.33 -16.28 14.80
CA PHE A 39 30.26 -16.69 15.84
C PHE A 39 31.47 -15.75 15.80
N SER A 40 31.70 -15.04 16.91
CA SER A 40 32.89 -14.20 17.09
C SER A 40 34.05 -15.05 17.59
N TYR A 41 35.00 -15.33 16.72
CA TYR A 41 36.36 -15.76 17.08
C TYR A 41 37.36 -15.02 16.20
N GLU A 42 38.40 -14.48 16.82
CA GLU A 42 39.50 -13.83 16.10
C GLU A 42 40.39 -14.91 15.46
N ILE A 43 40.63 -14.79 14.15
CA ILE A 43 41.64 -15.57 13.43
C ILE A 43 42.56 -14.56 12.74
N THR A 44 43.78 -14.45 13.26
CA THR A 44 44.79 -13.47 12.83
C THR A 44 45.71 -14.05 11.75
N GLU A 45 45.16 -14.38 10.58
CA GLU A 45 45.96 -14.67 9.37
C GLU A 45 45.10 -14.57 8.09
N GLU A 46 45.73 -14.33 6.93
CA GLU A 46 44.99 -14.06 5.70
C GLU A 46 44.29 -15.31 5.09
N PRO A 47 43.05 -15.17 4.56
CA PRO A 47 42.35 -16.24 3.82
C PRO A 47 43.08 -16.73 2.55
N SER A 48 44.03 -15.94 2.03
CA SER A 48 44.79 -16.20 0.80
C SER A 48 45.61 -17.49 0.86
N HIS A 49 46.30 -17.72 1.98
CA HIS A 49 47.22 -18.85 2.14
C HIS A 49 46.52 -20.21 2.28
N PHE A 50 45.40 -20.27 2.99
CA PHE A 50 44.66 -21.52 3.22
C PHE A 50 44.13 -22.12 1.90
N LEU A 51 43.58 -21.27 1.02
CA LEU A 51 43.06 -21.70 -0.28
C LEU A 51 44.18 -22.24 -1.20
N ALA A 52 45.34 -21.57 -1.18
CA ALA A 52 46.53 -21.96 -1.95
C ALA A 52 47.20 -23.27 -1.44
N ALA A 53 46.96 -23.67 -0.19
CA ALA A 53 47.36 -24.98 0.32
C ALA A 53 46.41 -26.09 -0.15
N LEU A 54 45.08 -25.84 -0.10
CA LEU A 54 44.07 -26.82 -0.51
C LEU A 54 44.18 -27.19 -2.00
N LEU A 55 44.38 -26.18 -2.86
CA LEU A 55 44.54 -26.38 -4.31
C LEU A 55 45.77 -27.22 -4.66
N ARG A 56 46.92 -26.98 -4.00
CA ARG A 56 48.15 -27.75 -4.24
C ARG A 56 47.98 -29.24 -3.89
N ALA A 57 47.30 -29.55 -2.78
CA ALA A 57 46.98 -30.93 -2.41
C ALA A 57 46.06 -31.63 -3.42
N ALA A 58 45.05 -30.93 -3.94
CA ALA A 58 44.14 -31.49 -4.95
C ALA A 58 44.83 -31.78 -6.30
N MET A 59 45.75 -30.91 -6.72
CA MET A 59 46.52 -31.11 -7.96
C MET A 59 47.51 -32.28 -7.85
N GLN A 60 48.18 -32.46 -6.71
CA GLN A 60 49.11 -33.58 -6.49
C GLN A 60 48.43 -34.94 -6.61
N GLU A 61 47.19 -35.08 -6.12
CA GLU A 61 46.49 -36.37 -6.14
C GLU A 61 45.81 -36.65 -7.50
N MET A 62 45.39 -35.62 -8.24
CA MET A 62 44.96 -35.77 -9.64
C MET A 62 46.09 -36.23 -10.57
N SER A 63 47.35 -35.93 -10.25
CA SER A 63 48.52 -36.39 -11.02
C SER A 63 48.77 -37.90 -10.98
N ARG A 64 48.04 -38.68 -10.15
CA ARG A 64 48.40 -40.06 -9.79
C ARG A 64 47.57 -41.17 -10.43
N ARG A 65 46.52 -40.89 -11.23
CA ARG A 65 45.62 -41.94 -11.78
C ARG A 65 45.27 -41.72 -13.27
N LYS A 66 45.30 -42.82 -14.05
CA LYS A 66 44.91 -42.84 -15.47
C LYS A 66 43.39 -42.93 -15.66
N PRO A 67 42.82 -42.44 -16.77
CA PRO A 67 41.37 -42.47 -17.03
C PRO A 67 40.84 -43.86 -17.43
N MET A 68 39.56 -44.11 -17.13
CA MET A 68 38.79 -45.25 -17.62
C MET A 68 37.90 -44.82 -18.81
N VAL A 69 37.54 -45.79 -19.65
CA VAL A 69 36.62 -45.64 -20.80
C VAL A 69 35.51 -46.68 -20.67
N CYS A 70 34.27 -46.31 -21.00
CA CYS A 70 33.15 -47.23 -21.14
C CYS A 70 32.39 -46.95 -22.44
N SER A 71 32.01 -48.00 -23.15
CA SER A 71 31.26 -47.98 -24.41
C SER A 71 29.77 -48.28 -24.20
N SER A 72 28.95 -48.07 -25.23
CA SER A 72 27.49 -48.20 -25.18
C SER A 72 27.00 -49.55 -25.71
N HIS A 73 26.05 -50.20 -25.03
CA HIS A 73 24.93 -50.87 -25.70
C HIS A 73 23.67 -51.01 -24.81
N LYS A 74 22.69 -51.81 -25.27
CA LYS A 74 21.27 -51.73 -24.92
C LYS A 74 20.84 -52.61 -23.73
N ASP A 75 19.61 -52.34 -23.29
CA ASP A 75 18.69 -53.20 -22.54
C ASP A 75 18.99 -53.48 -21.04
N GLY A 76 17.93 -53.43 -20.23
CA GLY A 76 17.95 -53.82 -18.80
C GLY A 76 18.17 -52.67 -17.78
N PRO A 77 17.71 -52.84 -16.53
CA PRO A 77 17.78 -51.80 -15.49
C PRO A 77 19.13 -51.79 -14.76
N TYR A 78 19.83 -50.66 -14.79
CA TYR A 78 21.12 -50.49 -14.10
C TYR A 78 20.99 -50.29 -12.59
N LYS A 79 21.83 -51.01 -11.83
CA LYS A 79 22.25 -50.58 -10.48
C LYS A 79 23.10 -49.32 -10.59
N ILE A 80 22.93 -48.37 -9.66
CA ILE A 80 23.80 -47.19 -9.54
C ILE A 80 24.90 -47.48 -8.52
N GLU A 81 26.15 -47.55 -8.97
CA GLU A 81 27.32 -47.50 -8.10
C GLU A 81 27.71 -46.04 -7.76
N LYS A 82 28.47 -45.85 -6.68
CA LYS A 82 28.59 -44.56 -5.99
C LYS A 82 29.51 -43.58 -6.74
N CYS A 83 28.97 -42.42 -7.13
CA CYS A 83 29.75 -41.35 -7.75
C CYS A 83 30.72 -40.64 -6.78
N TRP A 84 31.74 -40.00 -7.36
CA TRP A 84 32.83 -39.24 -6.70
C TRP A 84 32.44 -38.28 -5.55
N PRO A 85 31.32 -37.52 -5.59
CA PRO A 85 30.98 -36.57 -4.51
C PRO A 85 30.91 -37.18 -3.11
N CYS A 86 30.49 -38.45 -3.00
CA CYS A 86 30.47 -39.17 -1.72
C CYS A 86 31.88 -39.37 -1.13
N TYR A 87 32.90 -39.55 -1.97
CA TYR A 87 34.28 -39.78 -1.55
C TYR A 87 34.93 -38.50 -1.01
N MET A 88 34.66 -37.35 -1.64
CA MET A 88 35.09 -36.04 -1.17
C MET A 88 34.49 -35.69 0.20
N PHE A 89 33.20 -35.98 0.41
CA PHE A 89 32.54 -35.76 1.70
C PHE A 89 33.17 -36.60 2.83
N GLN A 90 33.58 -37.84 2.52
CA GLN A 90 34.19 -38.76 3.48
C GLN A 90 35.66 -38.42 3.79
N LEU A 91 36.40 -37.88 2.83
CA LEU A 91 37.72 -37.26 3.07
C LEU A 91 37.64 -36.00 3.95
N PHE A 92 36.61 -35.17 3.77
CA PHE A 92 36.42 -33.97 4.57
C PHE A 92 36.15 -34.31 6.04
N LEU A 93 35.24 -35.25 6.31
CA LEU A 93 34.93 -35.75 7.65
C LEU A 93 36.15 -36.36 8.36
N ASN A 94 37.02 -37.06 7.64
CA ASN A 94 38.22 -37.67 8.22
C ASN A 94 39.31 -36.64 8.61
N ARG A 95 39.35 -35.45 7.98
CA ARG A 95 40.23 -34.36 8.44
C ARG A 95 39.66 -33.56 9.62
N SER A 96 38.37 -33.67 9.92
CA SER A 96 37.74 -33.00 11.07
C SER A 96 38.00 -33.68 12.43
N ARG A 97 38.84 -34.73 12.50
CA ARG A 97 39.05 -35.57 13.70
C ARG A 97 40.52 -35.68 14.15
N LEU A 98 41.36 -34.68 13.88
CA LEU A 98 42.77 -34.67 14.28
C LEU A 98 43.14 -33.42 15.11
N CYS A 99 42.50 -33.28 16.28
CA CYS A 99 42.89 -32.32 17.34
C CYS A 99 42.49 -32.82 18.74
N GLN A 100 42.97 -34.00 19.14
CA GLN A 100 43.30 -34.40 20.53
C GLN A 100 43.86 -35.84 20.55
N SER A 101 44.88 -36.07 21.38
CA SER A 101 45.57 -37.37 21.57
C SER A 101 45.13 -38.06 22.87
N PRO A 102 45.37 -39.38 23.04
CA PRO A 102 44.65 -40.21 24.00
C PRO A 102 45.42 -40.58 25.29
N ALA A 103 44.70 -41.07 26.30
CA ALA A 103 45.27 -41.88 27.39
C ALA A 103 44.25 -42.88 28.00
N ALA A 104 44.56 -44.17 27.84
CA ALA A 104 44.33 -45.32 28.73
C ALA A 104 42.93 -45.84 29.19
N CYS A 105 42.89 -47.18 29.31
CA CYS A 105 42.07 -48.07 30.16
C CYS A 105 40.59 -48.41 29.83
N GLU A 106 40.45 -49.67 29.35
CA GLU A 106 39.56 -50.73 29.88
C GLU A 106 38.07 -50.85 29.43
N ASP A 107 37.92 -51.58 28.32
CA ASP A 107 36.90 -52.60 28.00
C ASP A 107 36.86 -53.73 29.09
N PRO A 108 35.95 -54.75 29.09
CA PRO A 108 34.94 -55.09 28.08
C PRO A 108 33.56 -55.66 28.55
N GLN A 109 32.72 -55.98 27.55
CA GLN A 109 31.64 -57.02 27.50
C GLN A 109 30.16 -56.65 27.79
N MET A 110 29.34 -56.73 26.72
CA MET A 110 28.36 -57.83 26.41
C MET A 110 27.58 -58.51 27.58
N LYS A 111 26.32 -58.94 27.45
CA LYS A 111 25.55 -59.43 26.26
C LYS A 111 24.03 -59.62 26.54
N VAL A 112 23.25 -59.93 25.48
CA VAL A 112 21.96 -60.70 25.44
C VAL A 112 20.68 -60.08 26.08
N ASP A 113 19.89 -59.40 25.23
CA ASP A 113 18.63 -59.87 24.60
C ASP A 113 17.34 -60.38 25.35
N LEU A 114 16.21 -60.12 24.67
CA LEU A 114 14.93 -60.88 24.55
C LEU A 114 13.84 -60.88 25.67
N THR A 115 12.96 -59.87 25.58
CA THR A 115 11.48 -59.95 25.32
C THR A 115 10.46 -60.81 26.12
N LEU A 116 9.25 -60.23 26.25
CA LEU A 116 7.87 -60.79 26.13
C LEU A 116 7.05 -61.25 27.37
N SER A 117 5.89 -60.57 27.56
CA SER A 117 4.58 -61.08 28.06
C SER A 117 4.44 -61.49 29.56
N SER A 118 3.27 -61.55 30.21
CA SER A 118 1.94 -60.89 30.02
C SER A 118 1.01 -61.12 31.25
N SER A 119 -0.05 -60.30 31.40
CA SER A 119 -1.16 -60.43 32.41
C SER A 119 -0.79 -60.21 33.89
N GLY A 120 -1.71 -59.92 34.84
CA GLY A 120 -3.19 -59.88 34.80
C GLY A 120 -3.86 -58.90 35.81
N ARG A 121 -5.11 -59.21 36.22
CA ARG A 121 -6.05 -58.36 37.03
C ARG A 121 -5.74 -58.45 38.56
N SER A 122 -6.34 -57.73 39.54
CA SER A 122 -7.70 -57.14 39.69
C SER A 122 -7.90 -56.17 40.90
N SER A 123 -9.07 -55.48 40.94
CA SER A 123 -9.92 -55.07 42.13
C SER A 123 -9.32 -54.31 43.35
N VAL A 124 -9.59 -53.01 43.64
CA VAL A 124 -10.84 -52.37 44.19
C VAL A 124 -11.35 -53.06 45.48
N PRO A 125 -11.46 -52.39 46.67
CA PRO A 125 -12.43 -51.29 46.91
C PRO A 125 -12.05 -50.12 47.87
N VAL A 126 -13.04 -49.25 48.09
CA VAL A 126 -13.15 -47.96 48.81
C VAL A 126 -14.04 -48.20 50.07
N PRO A 127 -13.92 -47.56 51.27
CA PRO A 127 -14.39 -46.17 51.47
C PRO A 127 -13.89 -45.31 52.67
N SER A 128 -14.37 -44.06 52.67
CA SER A 128 -14.81 -43.20 53.80
C SER A 128 -14.15 -41.81 53.94
N ALA A 129 -14.93 -40.92 54.58
CA ALA A 129 -14.70 -39.51 54.92
C ALA A 129 -15.49 -39.27 56.25
N PRO A 130 -15.76 -38.05 56.79
CA PRO A 130 -15.37 -36.68 56.41
C PRO A 130 -14.93 -35.80 57.61
N VAL A 131 -15.22 -34.48 57.56
CA VAL A 131 -15.41 -33.47 58.64
C VAL A 131 -14.47 -32.25 58.60
N SER A 132 -15.03 -31.11 58.99
CA SER A 132 -14.55 -29.73 58.85
C SER A 132 -14.10 -29.07 60.16
N ARG A 133 -13.33 -27.97 60.03
CA ARG A 133 -13.29 -26.73 60.87
C ARG A 133 -12.08 -25.89 60.44
N SER A 134 -11.96 -24.59 60.70
CA SER A 134 -12.89 -23.45 60.81
C SER A 134 -12.00 -22.19 60.98
N HIS A 135 -12.53 -20.98 60.73
CA HIS A 135 -11.75 -19.73 60.81
C HIS A 135 -10.93 -19.53 62.10
N HIS A 136 -9.82 -18.79 61.99
CA HIS A 136 -9.62 -17.64 62.87
C HIS A 136 -8.95 -16.47 62.12
N THR A 137 -9.27 -15.25 62.57
CA THR A 137 -8.82 -13.98 62.00
C THR A 137 -7.92 -13.26 62.98
N LEU A 138 -6.92 -12.51 62.50
CA LEU A 138 -6.40 -11.32 63.21
C LEU A 138 -5.67 -10.37 62.24
N GLN A 139 -5.67 -9.09 62.59
CA GLN A 139 -5.00 -7.98 61.91
C GLN A 139 -3.94 -7.39 62.86
N ILE A 140 -2.98 -6.59 62.35
CA ILE A 140 -2.73 -5.17 62.76
C ILE A 140 -1.33 -4.68 62.30
N ALA A 141 -1.28 -3.37 62.12
CA ALA A 141 -0.38 -2.53 61.36
C ALA A 141 1.07 -2.26 61.87
N ARG A 142 1.94 -1.94 60.88
CA ARG A 142 2.89 -0.79 60.81
C ARG A 142 4.16 -0.68 61.69
N ARG A 143 5.26 -0.38 60.94
CA ARG A 143 6.40 0.53 61.23
C ARG A 143 7.38 0.17 62.36
N GLY A 144 8.68 0.23 62.07
CA GLY A 144 9.74 0.08 63.09
C GLY A 144 11.08 0.71 62.76
N GLY A 145 12.06 -0.07 62.30
CA GLY A 145 13.42 0.37 61.94
C GLY A 145 14.49 0.12 63.01
N VAL A 146 15.71 0.65 62.73
CA VAL A 146 16.94 0.71 63.56
C VAL A 146 17.94 -0.47 63.43
N GLU A 147 19.02 -0.18 62.67
CA GLU A 147 20.46 -0.57 62.84
C GLU A 147 20.87 -2.07 62.93
N THR A 148 22.12 -2.49 62.72
CA THR A 148 23.47 -1.88 62.56
C THR A 148 24.20 -2.54 61.37
N GLN A 149 25.37 -2.17 60.78
CA GLN A 149 26.36 -1.06 60.80
C GLN A 149 27.21 -1.24 59.47
N ARG A 150 28.32 -0.56 59.10
CA ARG A 150 29.25 0.36 59.78
C ARG A 150 29.73 1.53 58.88
N SER A 151 31.03 1.89 58.88
CA SER A 151 31.53 3.28 58.75
C SER A 151 32.93 3.39 58.09
N VAL A 152 33.38 4.48 57.42
CA VAL A 152 32.73 5.60 56.68
C VAL A 152 33.77 6.49 55.95
N SER A 153 33.51 6.93 54.69
CA SER A 153 34.09 8.12 54.00
C SER A 153 35.64 8.14 53.74
N ILE A 154 36.34 9.08 53.06
CA ILE A 154 36.08 10.41 52.41
C ILE A 154 36.74 10.41 50.99
N TYR A 155 37.16 11.44 50.22
CA TYR A 155 37.33 12.93 50.29
C TYR A 155 37.21 13.54 48.85
N LEU A 156 37.18 14.87 48.70
CA LEU A 156 37.28 15.65 47.44
C LEU A 156 38.73 16.14 47.13
N SER A 157 39.05 16.44 45.85
CA SER A 157 39.71 17.69 45.36
C SER A 157 40.41 17.52 43.99
N GLN A 158 41.42 18.34 43.64
CA GLN A 158 41.62 18.85 42.27
C GLN A 158 43.12 19.10 41.91
N ARG A 159 43.47 18.92 40.63
CA ARG A 159 44.48 19.70 39.83
C ARG A 159 45.99 19.64 40.19
N LEU A 160 46.84 19.24 39.22
CA LEU A 160 47.94 20.05 38.57
C LEU A 160 49.12 19.23 38.00
N LEU A 161 49.72 19.73 36.89
CA LEU A 161 51.14 19.65 36.43
C LEU A 161 51.80 18.25 36.21
N GLU A 162 52.84 18.07 35.37
CA GLU A 162 53.26 18.67 34.08
C GLU A 162 54.39 17.82 33.44
N GLN A 163 54.74 18.09 32.17
CA GLN A 163 55.98 17.68 31.47
C GLN A 163 56.14 16.18 31.12
N LYS A 164 56.84 15.78 30.03
CA LYS A 164 57.55 16.55 28.98
C LYS A 164 57.53 15.78 27.65
N GLY A 165 57.45 16.48 26.52
CA GLY A 165 57.55 15.90 25.17
C GLY A 165 57.55 16.99 24.10
N LEU A 166 58.73 17.33 23.56
CA LEU A 166 58.94 18.49 22.69
C LEU A 166 59.03 18.10 21.20
N ALA A 167 58.31 18.83 20.34
CA ALA A 167 58.69 19.03 18.95
C ALA A 167 58.11 20.36 18.39
N TRP A 168 58.97 21.19 17.81
CA TRP A 168 58.63 22.32 16.92
C TRP A 168 58.42 21.78 15.47
N LYS A 169 57.92 22.50 14.44
CA LYS A 169 57.93 23.95 14.13
C LYS A 169 56.93 24.25 12.97
N ARG A 170 56.34 25.46 12.95
CA ARG A 170 56.01 26.39 11.81
C ARG A 170 55.63 25.84 10.39
N ASN A 171 54.84 26.53 9.56
CA ASN A 171 54.69 27.99 9.36
C ASN A 171 53.32 28.36 8.74
N GLU A 172 52.89 29.61 8.90
CA GLU A 172 51.82 30.26 8.09
C GLU A 172 52.43 31.02 6.88
N PRO A 173 51.63 31.72 6.05
CA PRO A 173 51.39 33.14 6.38
C PRO A 173 49.95 33.65 6.18
N ASP A 174 49.72 34.78 6.84
CA ASP A 174 48.50 35.57 6.98
C ASP A 174 48.08 36.38 5.74
N LEU A 175 46.81 36.83 5.70
CA LEU A 175 46.42 38.10 5.04
C LEU A 175 45.09 38.67 5.60
N LYS A 176 45.18 39.34 6.75
CA LYS A 176 44.65 40.70 7.10
C LYS A 176 43.43 41.27 6.31
N GLU A 177 42.48 42.02 6.89
CA GLU A 177 42.20 42.47 8.28
C GLU A 177 40.84 43.25 8.32
N LYS A 178 40.41 43.73 9.51
CA LYS A 178 39.41 44.81 9.77
C LYS A 178 37.91 44.47 9.91
N SER A 179 37.59 43.96 11.10
CA SER A 179 36.73 44.61 12.13
C SER A 179 35.52 45.47 11.73
N ASN A 180 34.37 45.15 12.34
CA ASN A 180 33.75 46.03 13.35
C ASN A 180 32.82 45.23 14.29
N GLU A 181 32.90 45.50 15.60
CA GLU A 181 31.98 44.98 16.63
C GLU A 181 30.93 46.03 17.01
N VAL A 182 29.75 45.60 17.49
CA VAL A 182 29.13 46.08 18.76
C VAL A 182 28.34 44.89 19.36
N ARG A 183 28.20 44.82 20.69
CA ARG A 183 27.62 43.70 21.45
C ARG A 183 26.44 44.13 22.35
N PHE A 184 25.43 43.25 22.42
CA PHE A 184 24.39 43.09 23.47
C PHE A 184 23.44 44.25 23.88
N GLY A 185 22.17 43.90 24.16
CA GLY A 185 21.18 44.81 24.75
C GLY A 185 19.80 44.18 25.01
N LYS A 186 19.58 43.68 26.24
CA LYS A 186 18.31 43.30 26.90
C LYS A 186 18.57 43.22 28.42
N PRO A 187 17.56 43.29 29.33
CA PRO A 187 16.12 43.47 29.13
C PRO A 187 15.52 44.66 29.94
N SER A 188 14.20 44.87 29.84
CA SER A 188 13.42 45.65 30.82
C SER A 188 12.07 44.98 31.11
N LYS A 189 11.64 45.03 32.38
CA LYS A 189 10.25 44.81 32.84
C LYS A 189 9.79 46.08 33.57
N ILE A 190 8.52 46.44 33.45
CA ILE A 190 7.78 47.26 34.42
C ILE A 190 6.44 46.54 34.69
N LEU A 191 5.82 46.80 35.83
CA LEU A 191 4.63 46.14 36.38
C LEU A 191 3.69 47.18 37.02
N THR A 192 2.58 46.73 37.62
CA THR A 192 1.63 47.49 38.49
C THR A 192 0.82 48.63 37.85
N GLU A 193 -0.44 48.92 38.22
CA GLU A 193 -1.55 48.12 38.82
C GLU A 193 -2.87 48.94 38.69
N VAL A 194 -3.91 48.70 39.53
CA VAL A 194 -5.14 49.55 39.75
C VAL A 194 -6.20 49.48 38.59
N GLU A 195 -7.51 49.24 38.79
CA GLU A 195 -8.36 48.92 39.98
C GLU A 195 -9.59 48.02 39.62
N TYR A 196 -10.61 47.92 40.50
CA TYR A 196 -11.76 46.98 40.46
C TYR A 196 -13.13 47.69 40.67
N ILE A 197 -14.25 46.91 40.77
CA ILE A 197 -15.64 47.30 41.22
C ILE A 197 -16.57 47.94 40.14
N SER A 198 -17.92 47.78 40.08
CA SER A 198 -18.83 46.62 40.29
C SER A 198 -20.31 46.92 39.81
N MET A 199 -21.20 45.91 39.84
CA MET A 199 -22.67 45.93 40.06
C MET A 199 -23.72 46.59 39.09
N SER A 200 -24.43 45.70 38.36
CA SER A 200 -25.92 45.48 38.28
C SER A 200 -27.01 46.58 38.02
N GLN A 201 -27.85 46.30 37.00
CA GLN A 201 -29.33 46.43 36.88
C GLN A 201 -30.09 47.80 36.69
N GLN A 202 -30.73 47.93 35.50
CA GLN A 202 -32.15 48.32 35.14
C GLN A 202 -32.91 49.49 35.84
N PRO A 203 -34.05 50.03 35.30
CA PRO A 203 -35.00 49.59 34.23
C PRO A 203 -35.19 50.63 33.08
N GLY A 204 -36.15 50.60 32.13
CA GLY A 204 -37.29 49.71 31.77
C GLY A 204 -38.14 50.23 30.58
N TYR A 205 -39.35 49.66 30.36
CA TYR A 205 -40.43 50.03 29.39
C TYR A 205 -40.19 49.81 27.86
N ILE A 206 -41.21 49.61 26.99
CA ILE A 206 -42.38 48.69 27.00
C ILE A 206 -42.94 48.48 25.55
N GLN A 207 -43.80 47.47 25.32
CA GLN A 207 -44.38 47.09 23.99
C GLN A 207 -45.64 47.89 23.57
N PRO A 208 -46.09 47.73 22.31
CA PRO A 208 -47.52 47.57 22.02
C PRO A 208 -47.91 46.31 21.19
N ARG A 209 -49.21 45.96 21.27
CA ARG A 209 -50.02 44.89 20.63
C ARG A 209 -51.51 45.32 20.80
N PRO A 210 -52.52 44.60 20.27
CA PRO A 210 -52.75 43.99 18.94
C PRO A 210 -54.11 44.46 18.33
N GLN A 211 -54.60 43.88 17.22
CA GLN A 211 -56.05 43.90 16.86
C GLN A 211 -56.44 42.80 15.83
N GLN A 212 -57.75 42.61 15.57
CA GLN A 212 -58.34 41.46 14.85
C GLN A 212 -59.12 41.86 13.54
N PRO A 213 -60.25 41.24 13.08
CA PRO A 213 -60.40 40.84 11.67
C PRO A 213 -61.58 41.49 10.91
N PRO A 214 -61.80 41.11 9.64
CA PRO A 214 -63.04 40.41 9.25
C PRO A 214 -62.73 39.18 8.34
N ALA A 215 -63.56 38.14 8.11
CA ALA A 215 -65.02 38.02 7.88
C ALA A 215 -65.48 38.63 6.52
N GLU A 216 -66.33 38.02 5.70
CA GLU A 216 -66.82 36.63 5.54
C GLU A 216 -67.35 36.47 4.09
N GLY A 217 -67.57 35.25 3.55
CA GLY A 217 -68.12 35.11 2.19
C GLY A 217 -68.12 33.70 1.56
N GLU A 218 -69.26 33.01 1.67
CA GLU A 218 -70.02 32.25 0.63
C GLU A 218 -69.32 31.49 -0.54
N LEU A 219 -69.80 30.34 -1.06
CA LEU A 219 -70.86 29.38 -0.69
C LEU A 219 -70.75 28.08 -1.55
N VAL A 220 -71.23 26.93 -1.05
CA VAL A 220 -71.49 25.63 -1.77
C VAL A 220 -70.28 24.93 -2.46
N GLY A 221 -70.10 23.59 -2.46
CA GLY A 221 -70.76 22.53 -1.69
C GLY A 221 -70.84 21.17 -2.43
N ARG A 222 -70.52 20.06 -1.72
CA ARG A 222 -70.66 18.62 -2.10
C ARG A 222 -69.67 18.11 -3.19
N GLY A 223 -69.17 16.87 -3.17
CA GLY A 223 -69.46 15.74 -2.26
C GLY A 223 -68.48 14.54 -2.36
N ARG A 224 -69.01 13.33 -2.08
CA ARG A 224 -68.29 12.01 -2.04
C ARG A 224 -67.83 11.56 -3.46
N GLN A 225 -67.02 10.52 -3.70
CA GLN A 225 -66.70 9.31 -2.89
C GLN A 225 -65.36 8.63 -3.30
N ARG A 226 -65.07 7.45 -2.71
CA ARG A 226 -63.84 6.63 -2.84
C ARG A 226 -63.61 6.01 -4.23
N GLY A 227 -62.33 5.77 -4.58
CA GLY A 227 -61.86 4.80 -5.58
C GLY A 227 -60.40 4.39 -5.25
N THR A 228 -59.95 3.18 -5.62
CA THR A 228 -58.68 2.61 -5.09
C THR A 228 -57.88 1.79 -6.11
N VAL A 229 -56.54 1.76 -5.89
CA VAL A 229 -55.51 0.87 -6.49
C VAL A 229 -55.11 1.15 -7.95
N GLY A 230 -53.80 1.25 -8.20
CA GLY A 230 -53.20 0.82 -9.48
C GLY A 230 -52.10 1.69 -10.10
N ALA A 231 -50.92 1.08 -10.28
CA ALA A 231 -49.84 1.43 -11.23
C ALA A 231 -49.14 2.81 -11.15
N THR A 232 -47.81 2.79 -11.32
CA THR A 232 -46.93 3.98 -11.30
C THR A 232 -46.52 4.42 -12.71
N ALA A 233 -46.72 5.71 -13.05
CA ALA A 233 -46.12 6.35 -14.21
C ALA A 233 -45.75 7.82 -13.93
N LYS A 234 -44.87 8.39 -14.76
CA LYS A 234 -44.18 9.68 -14.54
C LYS A 234 -45.02 10.91 -14.89
N SER A 235 -44.88 11.97 -14.10
CA SER A 235 -45.04 13.38 -14.51
C SER A 235 -44.24 14.25 -13.53
N GLN A 236 -43.18 14.93 -13.99
CA GLN A 236 -43.13 16.34 -14.44
C GLN A 236 -42.80 17.33 -13.31
N GLU A 237 -41.69 18.05 -13.50
CA GLU A 237 -41.31 19.22 -12.71
C GLU A 237 -42.08 20.45 -13.21
N LEU A 238 -42.34 21.41 -12.32
CA LEU A 238 -42.71 22.78 -12.67
C LEU A 238 -41.74 23.74 -11.98
N GLN A 239 -41.27 24.75 -12.72
CA GLN A 239 -40.22 25.67 -12.30
C GLN A 239 -40.77 26.90 -11.58
N ILE A 240 -39.92 27.52 -10.75
CA ILE A 240 -39.75 28.97 -10.50
C ILE A 240 -38.51 29.06 -9.57
N SER A 241 -37.35 29.57 -10.04
CA SER A 241 -36.96 30.99 -10.08
C SER A 241 -36.75 31.59 -8.67
N ALA A 242 -35.63 32.23 -8.32
CA ALA A 242 -34.36 32.49 -9.03
C ALA A 242 -33.22 32.80 -8.02
N GLY A 243 -31.98 33.10 -8.46
CA GLY A 243 -31.11 33.98 -7.66
C GLY A 243 -29.60 33.68 -7.49
N PHE A 244 -28.93 32.84 -8.28
CA PHE A 244 -27.46 32.85 -8.35
C PHE A 244 -26.98 32.51 -9.78
N GLN A 245 -26.16 33.37 -10.40
CA GLN A 245 -25.60 33.14 -11.73
C GLN A 245 -24.31 32.33 -11.66
N GLU A 246 -24.27 31.21 -12.38
CA GLU A 246 -23.08 30.37 -12.53
C GLU A 246 -22.12 30.92 -13.59
N LEU A 247 -20.82 30.96 -13.28
CA LEU A 247 -19.77 31.14 -14.29
C LEU A 247 -19.53 29.80 -15.01
N SER A 248 -20.05 29.68 -16.23
CA SER A 248 -20.06 28.43 -16.99
C SER A 248 -18.68 28.03 -17.55
N LEU A 249 -17.97 27.13 -16.88
CA LEU A 249 -16.79 26.46 -17.42
C LEU A 249 -17.16 25.23 -18.27
N ALA A 250 -17.59 25.49 -19.50
CA ALA A 250 -18.13 24.49 -20.41
C ALA A 250 -17.09 23.43 -20.88
N GLU A 251 -17.40 22.19 -20.55
CA GLU A 251 -17.08 20.93 -21.25
C GLU A 251 -15.89 20.90 -22.25
N ARG A 252 -14.75 20.34 -21.82
CA ARG A 252 -13.75 19.79 -22.77
C ARG A 252 -13.23 18.41 -22.41
N GLY A 253 -13.70 17.43 -23.18
CA GLY A 253 -12.92 16.33 -23.76
C GLY A 253 -11.84 15.65 -22.91
N GLY A 254 -12.21 14.53 -22.28
CA GLY A 254 -11.28 13.63 -21.59
C GLY A 254 -11.24 13.85 -20.08
N ARG A 255 -11.06 12.77 -19.32
CA ARG A 255 -11.05 12.83 -17.85
C ARG A 255 -9.75 13.46 -17.33
N ARG A 256 -9.65 14.80 -17.34
CA ARG A 256 -8.76 15.54 -16.43
C ARG A 256 -9.24 15.30 -14.99
N ARG A 257 -8.84 14.16 -14.41
CA ARG A 257 -8.83 13.94 -12.96
C ARG A 257 -7.69 14.74 -12.32
N ASP A 258 -7.65 16.03 -12.62
CA ASP A 258 -6.74 17.01 -12.04
C ASP A 258 -7.44 17.60 -10.81
N PHE A 259 -7.77 16.70 -9.86
CA PHE A 259 -8.42 17.05 -8.62
C PHE A 259 -7.45 17.83 -7.73
N HIS A 260 -7.73 19.12 -7.55
CA HIS A 260 -7.43 19.80 -6.30
C HIS A 260 -8.78 20.00 -5.62
N ASP A 261 -8.98 19.40 -4.44
CA ASP A 261 -10.27 19.45 -3.74
C ASP A 261 -10.36 20.77 -2.93
N LEU A 262 -10.57 21.86 -3.66
CA LEU A 262 -10.61 23.23 -3.14
C LEU A 262 -11.82 23.48 -2.22
N GLY A 263 -12.71 22.49 -2.06
CA GLY A 263 -13.91 22.58 -1.24
C GLY A 263 -13.78 22.00 0.16
N VAL A 264 -12.60 21.52 0.59
CA VAL A 264 -12.42 20.84 1.88
C VAL A 264 -11.17 21.31 2.64
N ASN A 265 -11.32 22.43 3.35
CA ASN A 265 -10.37 22.85 4.38
C ASN A 265 -10.78 22.19 5.71
N THR A 266 -10.19 21.03 6.04
CA THR A 266 -10.54 20.29 7.26
C THR A 266 -9.99 20.96 8.52
N ARG A 267 -8.90 21.72 8.38
CA ARG A 267 -8.19 22.37 9.49
C ARG A 267 -8.87 23.64 9.99
N GLN A 268 -9.44 24.45 9.09
CA GLN A 268 -10.06 25.73 9.41
C GLN A 268 -11.18 25.63 10.45
N ASN A 269 -11.89 24.50 10.49
CA ASN A 269 -13.00 24.24 11.41
C ASN A 269 -12.57 23.53 12.71
N LEU A 270 -11.27 23.39 12.97
CA LEU A 270 -10.71 22.65 14.10
C LEU A 270 -9.73 23.53 14.89
N ASP A 271 -10.24 24.36 15.80
CA ASP A 271 -9.46 25.38 16.53
C ASP A 271 -8.16 24.84 17.16
N HIS A 272 -8.22 23.64 17.75
CA HIS A 272 -7.10 22.98 18.42
C HIS A 272 -5.94 22.55 17.50
N VAL A 273 -6.09 22.66 16.18
CA VAL A 273 -5.03 22.43 15.16
C VAL A 273 -4.92 23.55 14.13
N LYS A 274 -5.68 24.64 14.30
CA LYS A 274 -5.72 25.79 13.38
C LYS A 274 -4.33 26.39 13.18
N GLU A 275 -3.69 26.79 14.27
CA GLU A 275 -2.34 27.37 14.23
C GLU A 275 -1.25 26.29 13.97
N SER A 276 -1.35 25.11 14.58
CA SER A 276 -0.42 24.01 14.34
C SER A 276 -1.04 22.63 14.56
N LYS A 277 -0.71 21.70 13.65
CA LYS A 277 -1.02 20.27 13.72
C LYS A 277 0.17 19.40 14.15
N THR A 278 1.25 20.01 14.65
CA THR A 278 2.49 19.31 14.99
C THR A 278 2.40 18.61 16.36
N GLY A 279 2.79 17.34 16.41
CA GLY A 279 2.95 16.56 17.65
C GLY A 279 4.30 16.80 18.32
N SER A 280 4.44 16.35 19.58
CA SER A 280 5.57 16.72 20.46
C SER A 280 6.41 15.53 20.95
N SER A 281 5.88 14.31 20.93
CA SER A 281 6.56 13.11 21.41
C SER A 281 7.54 12.54 20.38
N GLY A 282 8.54 11.81 20.88
CA GLY A 282 9.51 11.10 20.05
C GLY A 282 10.84 11.84 19.86
N ILE A 283 11.80 11.17 19.24
CA ILE A 283 13.16 11.67 19.02
C ILE A 283 13.23 12.34 17.65
N ILE A 284 13.85 13.52 17.56
CA ILE A 284 14.01 14.24 16.28
C ILE A 284 14.91 13.44 15.32
N VAL A 285 14.51 13.32 14.06
CA VAL A 285 15.29 12.68 13.00
C VAL A 285 15.40 13.59 11.78
N ARG A 286 16.61 13.73 11.22
CA ARG A 286 16.83 14.48 9.99
C ARG A 286 16.41 13.62 8.79
N LEU A 287 15.45 14.13 8.04
CA LEU A 287 14.85 13.47 6.88
C LEU A 287 15.18 14.25 5.60
N SER A 288 15.21 13.51 4.50
CA SER A 288 15.07 14.05 3.14
C SER A 288 13.87 13.39 2.46
N THR A 289 13.31 14.06 1.45
CA THR A 289 12.10 13.62 0.75
C THR A 289 12.19 13.92 -0.74
N ASN A 290 11.40 13.20 -1.54
CA ASN A 290 11.30 13.35 -2.99
C ASN A 290 10.48 14.59 -3.44
N HIS A 291 10.71 15.72 -2.78
CA HIS A 291 10.14 17.03 -3.10
C HIS A 291 11.26 18.01 -3.44
N PHE A 292 11.06 18.79 -4.50
CA PHE A 292 11.88 19.94 -4.87
C PHE A 292 11.02 21.20 -4.77
N ARG A 293 11.53 22.28 -4.15
CA ARG A 293 10.81 23.55 -4.09
C ARG A 293 10.66 24.15 -5.49
N LEU A 294 9.48 24.65 -5.81
CA LEU A 294 9.27 25.55 -6.95
C LEU A 294 9.48 26.98 -6.45
N THR A 295 10.55 27.61 -6.92
CA THR A 295 10.83 29.03 -6.68
C THR A 295 10.29 29.86 -7.84
N SER A 296 9.87 31.09 -7.54
CA SER A 296 9.42 32.09 -8.51
C SER A 296 10.09 33.43 -8.19
N ARG A 297 10.11 34.36 -9.15
CA ARG A 297 10.71 35.68 -8.94
C ARG A 297 10.01 36.45 -7.80
N PRO A 298 10.70 37.37 -7.09
CA PRO A 298 10.04 38.29 -6.18
C PRO A 298 8.89 39.04 -6.87
N GLN A 299 7.77 39.24 -6.16
CA GLN A 299 6.56 39.89 -6.68
C GLN A 299 5.93 39.21 -7.93
N TRP A 300 6.23 37.94 -8.19
CA TRP A 300 5.59 37.19 -9.29
C TRP A 300 4.08 37.00 -9.07
N ALA A 301 3.31 37.27 -10.12
CA ALA A 301 1.86 37.03 -10.19
C ALA A 301 1.51 36.53 -11.60
N LEU A 302 0.45 35.73 -11.71
CA LEU A 302 -0.06 35.22 -12.98
C LEU A 302 -1.28 36.04 -13.41
N TYR A 303 -1.20 36.69 -14.56
CA TYR A 303 -2.27 37.58 -15.05
C TYR A 303 -3.21 36.79 -15.96
N GLN A 304 -4.50 36.73 -15.59
CA GLN A 304 -5.53 35.98 -16.31
C GLN A 304 -6.45 36.92 -17.10
N TYR A 305 -6.51 36.75 -18.42
CA TYR A 305 -7.34 37.54 -19.33
C TYR A 305 -8.41 36.67 -19.98
N HIS A 306 -9.61 37.24 -20.17
CA HIS A 306 -10.62 36.71 -21.09
C HIS A 306 -10.34 37.26 -22.50
N ILE A 307 -10.54 36.43 -23.52
CA ILE A 307 -10.27 36.76 -24.93
C ILE A 307 -11.55 36.58 -25.74
N ASP A 308 -12.18 37.69 -26.10
CA ASP A 308 -13.37 37.75 -26.95
C ASP A 308 -13.00 38.08 -28.40
N TYR A 309 -13.81 37.58 -29.35
CA TYR A 309 -13.59 37.72 -30.79
C TYR A 309 -14.84 38.25 -31.46
N ASN A 310 -14.71 39.29 -32.29
CA ASN A 310 -15.78 39.83 -33.12
C ASN A 310 -15.29 39.96 -34.58
N PRO A 311 -15.85 39.22 -35.56
CA PRO A 311 -16.91 38.21 -35.41
C PRO A 311 -16.49 36.97 -34.58
N LEU A 312 -17.48 36.22 -34.10
CA LEU A 312 -17.26 35.07 -33.22
C LEU A 312 -16.52 33.92 -33.92
N MET A 313 -15.39 33.52 -33.35
CA MET A 313 -14.50 32.50 -33.93
C MET A 313 -14.68 31.13 -33.23
N GLU A 314 -15.53 30.25 -33.74
CA GLU A 314 -15.75 28.93 -33.12
C GLU A 314 -14.46 28.10 -32.99
N ALA A 315 -13.71 27.98 -34.09
CA ALA A 315 -12.55 27.11 -34.18
C ALA A 315 -11.40 27.56 -33.26
N ARG A 316 -11.12 26.80 -32.19
CA ARG A 316 -10.01 27.10 -31.25
C ARG A 316 -8.67 27.32 -31.96
N ARG A 317 -8.34 26.54 -32.99
CA ARG A 317 -7.09 26.69 -33.75
C ARG A 317 -7.00 28.06 -34.44
N LEU A 318 -8.11 28.56 -34.99
CA LEU A 318 -8.19 29.88 -35.62
C LEU A 318 -8.07 30.98 -34.56
N ARG A 319 -8.80 30.87 -33.44
CA ARG A 319 -8.64 31.79 -32.29
C ARG A 319 -7.19 31.93 -31.83
N SER A 320 -6.51 30.80 -31.63
CA SER A 320 -5.09 30.80 -31.24
C SER A 320 -4.22 31.44 -32.34
N ALA A 321 -4.39 31.06 -33.61
CA ALA A 321 -3.60 31.63 -34.71
C ALA A 321 -3.81 33.15 -34.88
N LEU A 322 -5.02 33.66 -34.70
CA LEU A 322 -5.33 35.10 -34.76
C LEU A 322 -4.72 35.86 -33.58
N LEU A 323 -4.86 35.34 -32.35
CA LEU A 323 -4.28 35.96 -31.15
C LEU A 323 -2.74 36.00 -31.21
N PHE A 324 -2.11 34.96 -31.76
CA PHE A 324 -0.65 34.87 -31.86
C PHE A 324 -0.06 35.75 -32.98
N GLN A 325 -0.88 36.44 -33.78
CA GLN A 325 -0.41 37.55 -34.62
C GLN A 325 0.12 38.73 -33.77
N HIS A 326 -0.31 38.84 -32.51
CA HIS A 326 0.05 39.91 -31.58
C HIS A 326 1.13 39.47 -30.57
N GLU A 327 2.09 38.64 -31.01
CA GLU A 327 3.18 38.10 -30.17
C GLU A 327 4.00 39.21 -29.48
N ASP A 328 4.15 40.39 -30.10
CA ASP A 328 4.85 41.53 -29.51
C ASP A 328 4.11 42.14 -28.30
N LEU A 329 2.78 42.08 -28.29
CA LEU A 329 1.94 42.55 -27.18
C LEU A 329 1.86 41.53 -26.04
N ILE A 330 1.51 40.28 -26.38
CA ILE A 330 1.27 39.22 -25.37
C ILE A 330 2.56 38.54 -24.91
N GLY A 331 3.65 38.69 -25.67
CA GLY A 331 4.93 38.04 -25.48
C GLY A 331 4.95 36.57 -25.92
N ARG A 332 6.14 36.06 -26.22
CA ARG A 332 6.40 34.63 -26.51
C ARG A 332 5.97 33.68 -25.39
N CYS A 333 6.00 34.17 -24.16
CA CYS A 333 5.68 33.41 -22.96
C CYS A 333 4.22 33.62 -22.56
N HIS A 334 3.34 32.77 -23.09
CA HIS A 334 1.91 32.80 -22.80
C HIS A 334 1.32 31.39 -22.77
N ALA A 335 0.16 31.24 -22.14
CA ALA A 335 -0.63 30.00 -22.21
C ALA A 335 -2.09 30.33 -22.53
N PHE A 336 -2.56 29.87 -23.69
CA PHE A 336 -3.90 30.18 -24.20
C PHE A 336 -4.77 28.93 -24.41
N ASP A 337 -5.98 28.95 -23.89
CA ASP A 337 -6.93 27.84 -23.97
C ASP A 337 -7.99 28.00 -25.10
N GLY A 338 -8.02 29.15 -25.77
CA GLY A 338 -9.07 29.53 -26.73
C GLY A 338 -10.08 30.55 -26.18
N THR A 339 -10.07 30.77 -24.87
CA THR A 339 -10.99 31.67 -24.14
C THR A 339 -10.24 32.42 -23.03
N ILE A 340 -9.40 31.71 -22.28
CA ILE A 340 -8.58 32.26 -21.20
C ILE A 340 -7.10 32.26 -21.63
N LEU A 341 -6.46 33.42 -21.46
CA LEU A 341 -5.04 33.67 -21.66
C LEU A 341 -4.37 33.90 -20.30
N PHE A 342 -3.26 33.23 -20.04
CA PHE A 342 -2.39 33.49 -18.88
C PHE A 342 -1.06 34.07 -19.37
N LEU A 343 -0.62 35.17 -18.75
CA LEU A 343 0.66 35.84 -19.01
C LEU A 343 1.48 35.98 -17.72
N PRO A 344 2.83 35.93 -17.80
CA PRO A 344 3.73 36.24 -16.68
C PRO A 344 3.94 37.76 -16.49
N LYS A 345 3.40 38.58 -17.40
CA LYS A 345 3.48 40.04 -17.38
C LYS A 345 2.07 40.64 -17.43
N ARG A 346 1.91 41.81 -16.81
CA ARG A 346 0.71 42.63 -16.89
C ARG A 346 0.71 43.42 -18.20
N LEU A 347 -0.40 43.43 -18.93
CA LEU A 347 -0.62 44.38 -20.02
C LEU A 347 -0.84 45.78 -19.44
N GLN A 348 -0.55 46.83 -20.22
CA GLN A 348 -0.66 48.21 -19.76
C GLN A 348 -2.10 48.59 -19.39
N HIS A 349 -3.07 48.14 -20.18
CA HIS A 349 -4.48 48.47 -20.03
C HIS A 349 -5.30 47.27 -19.56
N LYS A 350 -6.32 47.51 -18.71
CA LYS A 350 -7.23 46.46 -18.20
C LYS A 350 -8.02 45.79 -19.34
N VAL A 351 -8.38 46.56 -20.36
CA VAL A 351 -8.92 46.08 -21.63
C VAL A 351 -7.97 46.55 -22.71
N THR A 352 -7.51 45.64 -23.58
CA THR A 352 -6.71 45.96 -24.76
C THR A 352 -7.40 45.37 -25.98
N GLU A 353 -7.80 46.21 -26.94
CA GLU A 353 -8.31 45.74 -28.25
C GLU A 353 -7.14 45.61 -29.24
N VAL A 354 -7.16 44.53 -30.04
CA VAL A 354 -6.24 44.34 -31.18
C VAL A 354 -6.99 43.81 -32.40
N PHE A 355 -6.47 44.04 -33.60
CA PHE A 355 -7.11 43.65 -34.85
C PHE A 355 -6.24 42.65 -35.60
N SER A 356 -6.75 41.43 -35.73
CA SER A 356 -6.14 40.34 -36.50
C SER A 356 -6.77 40.26 -37.90
N GLN A 357 -6.11 39.58 -38.84
CA GLN A 357 -6.69 39.27 -40.15
C GLN A 357 -6.73 37.75 -40.40
N THR A 358 -7.84 37.24 -40.95
CA THR A 358 -7.94 35.85 -41.39
C THR A 358 -7.18 35.64 -42.71
N ARG A 359 -6.91 34.37 -43.07
CA ARG A 359 -6.33 34.04 -44.39
C ARG A 359 -7.20 34.46 -45.58
N ASN A 360 -8.47 34.79 -45.32
CA ASN A 360 -9.44 35.21 -46.32
C ASN A 360 -9.54 36.75 -46.41
N GLY A 361 -8.71 37.49 -45.66
CA GLY A 361 -8.71 38.96 -45.63
C GLY A 361 -9.67 39.59 -44.60
N GLU A 362 -10.48 38.81 -43.90
CA GLU A 362 -11.45 39.33 -42.93
C GLU A 362 -10.75 39.90 -41.70
N HIS A 363 -11.14 41.11 -41.27
CA HIS A 363 -10.65 41.71 -40.04
C HIS A 363 -11.45 41.19 -38.83
N VAL A 364 -10.73 40.71 -37.81
CA VAL A 364 -11.30 40.21 -36.55
C VAL A 364 -10.78 41.07 -35.40
N ARG A 365 -11.68 41.75 -34.69
CA ARG A 365 -11.34 42.44 -33.45
C ARG A 365 -11.24 41.41 -32.33
N ILE A 366 -10.13 41.42 -31.62
CA ILE A 366 -9.91 40.63 -30.40
C ILE A 366 -9.90 41.59 -29.21
N THR A 367 -10.69 41.28 -28.19
CA THR A 367 -10.75 42.06 -26.93
C THR A 367 -10.06 41.26 -25.83
N ILE A 368 -9.00 41.82 -25.26
CA ILE A 368 -8.17 41.19 -24.23
C ILE A 368 -8.47 41.86 -22.89
N THR A 369 -9.27 41.21 -22.03
CA THR A 369 -9.78 41.79 -20.78
C THR A 369 -9.17 41.11 -19.56
N LEU A 370 -8.41 41.86 -18.74
CA LEU A 370 -7.85 41.38 -17.47
C LEU A 370 -8.98 41.05 -16.47
N THR A 371 -9.06 39.78 -16.10
CA THR A 371 -10.09 39.26 -15.19
C THR A 371 -9.59 39.08 -13.76
N ASN A 372 -8.38 38.52 -13.58
CA ASN A 372 -7.81 38.22 -12.27
C ASN A 372 -6.29 38.42 -12.27
N GLU A 373 -5.76 38.89 -11.14
CA GLU A 373 -4.33 38.87 -10.82
C GLU A 373 -4.12 37.77 -9.78
N LEU A 374 -3.52 36.65 -10.19
CA LEU A 374 -3.49 35.41 -9.42
C LEU A 374 -2.15 35.30 -8.64
N PRO A 375 -2.17 35.24 -7.30
CA PRO A 375 -0.95 35.00 -6.52
C PRO A 375 -0.44 33.55 -6.71
N PRO A 376 0.86 33.28 -6.46
CA PRO A 376 1.47 31.96 -6.65
C PRO A 376 0.73 30.80 -5.97
N THR A 377 0.21 31.05 -4.78
CA THR A 377 -0.50 30.06 -3.94
C THR A 377 -1.95 29.83 -4.37
N SER A 378 -2.48 30.62 -5.32
CA SER A 378 -3.88 30.50 -5.74
C SER A 378 -4.15 29.16 -6.44
N PRO A 379 -5.34 28.57 -6.26
CA PRO A 379 -5.66 27.27 -6.86
C PRO A 379 -5.54 27.20 -8.38
N THR A 380 -5.93 28.28 -9.08
CA THR A 380 -5.79 28.39 -10.54
C THR A 380 -4.31 28.42 -10.94
N CYS A 381 -3.45 29.07 -10.16
CA CYS A 381 -2.02 29.08 -10.38
C CYS A 381 -1.37 27.69 -10.13
N LEU A 382 -1.83 26.94 -9.12
CA LEU A 382 -1.39 25.55 -8.91
C LEU A 382 -1.76 24.63 -10.09
N GLN A 383 -2.96 24.78 -10.66
CA GLN A 383 -3.33 24.07 -11.89
C GLN A 383 -2.44 24.50 -13.07
N PHE A 384 -2.17 25.80 -13.19
CA PHE A 384 -1.29 26.36 -14.21
C PHE A 384 0.15 25.82 -14.12
N TYR A 385 0.76 25.75 -12.93
CA TYR A 385 2.10 25.17 -12.78
C TYR A 385 2.14 23.70 -13.22
N ASN A 386 1.10 22.91 -12.93
CA ASN A 386 0.99 21.55 -13.45
C ASN A 386 0.83 21.53 -14.99
N ILE A 387 0.20 22.53 -15.61
CA ILE A 387 0.12 22.66 -17.08
C ILE A 387 1.51 22.97 -17.68
N ILE A 388 2.24 23.93 -17.12
CA ILE A 388 3.61 24.27 -17.57
C ILE A 388 4.56 23.09 -17.36
N PHE A 389 4.53 22.43 -16.21
CA PHE A 389 5.40 21.27 -15.98
C PHE A 389 5.14 20.12 -16.98
N ARG A 390 3.87 19.92 -17.39
CA ARG A 390 3.50 18.99 -18.47
C ARG A 390 3.92 19.45 -19.87
N ARG A 391 4.26 20.73 -20.07
CA ARG A 391 4.95 21.23 -21.27
C ARG A 391 6.44 20.88 -21.20
N LEU A 392 7.11 21.16 -20.07
CA LEU A 392 8.54 20.82 -19.88
C LEU A 392 8.81 19.33 -20.10
N LEU A 393 8.00 18.45 -19.51
CA LEU A 393 8.11 17.00 -19.68
C LEU A 393 8.01 16.54 -21.15
N LYS A 394 7.28 17.29 -22.00
CA LYS A 394 7.18 17.01 -23.44
C LYS A 394 8.34 17.57 -24.25
N ILE A 395 8.93 18.70 -23.83
CA ILE A 395 10.14 19.25 -24.45
C ILE A 395 11.29 18.24 -24.25
N MET A 396 11.40 17.64 -23.06
CA MET A 396 12.29 16.51 -22.76
C MET A 396 11.86 15.16 -23.40
N ASN A 397 10.96 15.18 -24.39
CA ASN A 397 10.45 14.02 -25.15
C ASN A 397 9.79 12.88 -24.32
N LEU A 398 9.51 13.08 -23.03
CA LEU A 398 8.92 12.04 -22.17
C LEU A 398 7.46 11.75 -22.53
N GLN A 399 7.15 10.48 -22.74
CA GLN A 399 5.86 10.01 -23.23
C GLN A 399 4.86 9.82 -22.08
N GLN A 400 3.71 10.47 -22.19
CA GLN A 400 2.66 10.39 -21.17
C GLN A 400 1.83 9.11 -21.33
N ILE A 401 1.97 8.16 -20.39
CA ILE A 401 1.10 6.99 -20.31
C ILE A 401 0.20 7.12 -19.07
N GLY A 402 -1.04 7.55 -19.31
CA GLY A 402 -2.02 7.84 -18.25
C GLY A 402 -1.69 9.13 -17.50
N ARG A 403 -1.21 8.99 -16.25
CA ARG A 403 -0.81 10.13 -15.38
C ARG A 403 0.71 10.31 -15.28
N ASN A 404 1.49 9.37 -15.81
CA ASN A 404 2.92 9.26 -15.57
C ASN A 404 3.68 9.45 -16.89
N TYR A 405 4.93 9.88 -16.80
CA TYR A 405 5.77 10.24 -17.94
C TYR A 405 6.97 9.31 -18.02
N TYR A 406 7.21 8.69 -19.17
CA TYR A 406 8.19 7.63 -19.36
C TYR A 406 9.17 7.97 -20.48
N ASN A 407 10.42 7.53 -20.35
CA ASN A 407 11.42 7.63 -21.40
C ASN A 407 11.39 6.36 -22.27
N PRO A 408 10.96 6.41 -23.54
CA PRO A 408 11.01 5.26 -24.44
C PRO A 408 12.41 5.05 -25.04
N SER A 409 13.29 6.05 -24.96
CA SER A 409 14.63 6.07 -25.57
C SER A 409 15.72 5.50 -24.65
N ASP A 410 15.37 5.15 -23.42
CA ASP A 410 16.24 4.48 -22.43
C ASP A 410 15.52 3.25 -21.85
N PRO A 411 15.20 2.23 -22.69
CA PRO A 411 14.50 1.02 -22.25
C PRO A 411 15.45 0.08 -21.50
N ILE A 412 14.93 -0.59 -20.47
CA ILE A 412 15.63 -1.67 -19.76
C ILE A 412 15.00 -3.00 -20.19
N ASP A 413 15.72 -3.77 -21.00
CA ASP A 413 15.29 -5.08 -21.47
C ASP A 413 15.53 -6.19 -20.44
N ILE A 414 14.58 -7.11 -20.33
CA ILE A 414 14.66 -8.35 -19.56
C ILE A 414 14.36 -9.51 -20.55
N PRO A 415 15.36 -9.90 -21.37
CA PRO A 415 15.14 -10.78 -22.53
C PRO A 415 14.62 -12.17 -22.13
N ASN A 416 15.12 -12.73 -21.02
CA ASN A 416 14.70 -14.02 -20.46
C ASN A 416 13.19 -14.19 -20.30
N HIS A 417 12.46 -13.08 -20.11
CA HIS A 417 11.02 -13.07 -19.82
C HIS A 417 10.19 -12.32 -20.89
N ARG A 418 10.80 -11.93 -22.02
CA ARG A 418 10.20 -11.07 -23.07
C ARG A 418 9.53 -9.81 -22.48
N LEU A 419 10.24 -9.14 -21.57
CA LEU A 419 9.78 -7.92 -20.91
C LEU A 419 10.71 -6.74 -21.22
N VAL A 420 10.11 -5.55 -21.31
CA VAL A 420 10.81 -4.27 -21.40
C VAL A 420 10.27 -3.37 -20.29
N ILE A 421 11.14 -2.65 -19.59
CA ILE A 421 10.76 -1.59 -18.65
C ILE A 421 11.09 -0.24 -19.27
N TRP A 422 10.11 0.65 -19.37
CA TRP A 422 10.38 2.07 -19.57
C TRP A 422 10.49 2.76 -18.19
N PRO A 423 11.64 3.37 -17.85
CA PRO A 423 11.78 4.21 -16.66
C PRO A 423 11.00 5.52 -16.85
N GLY A 424 10.74 6.23 -15.75
CA GLY A 424 9.89 7.41 -15.78
C GLY A 424 9.52 7.94 -14.41
N PHE A 425 8.59 8.90 -14.40
CA PHE A 425 8.26 9.72 -13.24
C PHE A 425 6.74 9.87 -13.05
N THR A 426 6.33 9.83 -11.78
CA THR A 426 5.01 10.28 -11.33
C THR A 426 5.19 11.66 -10.72
N THR A 427 4.56 12.69 -11.27
CA THR A 427 4.86 14.10 -10.95
C THR A 427 3.62 14.87 -10.54
N SER A 428 3.74 15.76 -9.54
CA SER A 428 2.66 16.67 -9.12
C SER A 428 3.24 17.91 -8.44
N ILE A 429 2.91 19.10 -8.93
CA ILE A 429 3.21 20.37 -8.25
C ILE A 429 2.04 20.75 -7.36
N LEU A 430 2.30 21.10 -6.12
CA LEU A 430 1.28 21.34 -5.10
C LEU A 430 1.75 22.42 -4.11
N GLN A 431 0.79 23.15 -3.53
CA GLN A 431 1.03 23.83 -2.26
C GLN A 431 1.17 22.79 -1.14
N TYR A 432 2.13 23.02 -0.26
CA TYR A 432 2.33 22.34 1.01
C TYR A 432 2.47 23.38 2.13
N GLU A 433 2.70 22.93 3.36
CA GLU A 433 2.59 23.71 4.59
C GLU A 433 3.20 25.13 4.48
N ASN A 434 4.44 25.24 4.00
CA ASN A 434 5.17 26.50 3.86
C ASN A 434 5.57 26.85 2.41
N ASN A 435 5.47 25.90 1.47
CA ASN A 435 6.15 25.98 0.17
C ASN A 435 5.31 25.39 -0.97
N ILE A 436 5.44 25.93 -2.19
CA ILE A 436 4.99 25.27 -3.41
C ILE A 436 6.11 24.32 -3.85
N MET A 437 5.80 23.05 -4.09
CA MET A 437 6.81 22.03 -4.37
C MET A 437 6.36 21.03 -5.44
N LEU A 438 7.32 20.55 -6.23
CA LEU A 438 7.20 19.38 -7.08
C LEU A 438 7.47 18.13 -6.25
N CYS A 439 6.44 17.32 -5.99
CA CYS A 439 6.65 15.91 -5.61
C CYS A 439 6.88 15.08 -6.88
N THR A 440 7.92 14.25 -6.88
CA THR A 440 8.20 13.33 -7.99
C THR A 440 8.74 11.98 -7.50
N ASP A 441 8.21 10.86 -7.99
CA ASP A 441 8.70 9.51 -7.66
C ASP A 441 8.89 8.65 -8.90
N VAL A 442 9.88 7.74 -8.85
CA VAL A 442 10.25 6.86 -9.96
C VAL A 442 9.10 5.90 -10.28
N SER A 443 8.69 5.87 -11.53
CA SER A 443 7.67 4.99 -12.08
C SER A 443 8.26 4.10 -13.16
N HIS A 444 7.91 2.81 -13.12
CA HIS A 444 8.35 1.82 -14.10
C HIS A 444 7.13 1.33 -14.88
N LYS A 445 7.11 1.51 -16.21
CA LYS A 445 6.09 0.92 -17.08
C LYS A 445 6.62 -0.40 -17.63
N VAL A 446 6.09 -1.51 -17.12
CA VAL A 446 6.38 -2.84 -17.66
C VAL A 446 5.53 -3.07 -18.92
N LEU A 447 6.23 -3.40 -20.00
CA LEU A 447 5.70 -3.74 -21.32
C LEU A 447 6.16 -5.16 -21.67
N ARG A 448 5.40 -5.86 -22.50
CA ARG A 448 5.81 -7.15 -23.06
C ARG A 448 6.41 -6.90 -24.44
N SER A 449 7.46 -7.62 -24.79
CA SER A 449 8.15 -7.47 -26.08
C SER A 449 7.32 -8.01 -27.25
N GLU A 450 6.40 -8.94 -26.97
CA GLU A 450 5.47 -9.52 -27.94
C GLU A 450 4.31 -8.59 -28.31
N THR A 451 3.95 -8.61 -29.58
CA THR A 451 2.71 -8.03 -30.11
C THR A 451 1.49 -8.89 -29.75
N VAL A 452 0.29 -8.40 -30.03
CA VAL A 452 -0.93 -9.23 -29.91
C VAL A 452 -0.93 -10.32 -31.00
N LEU A 453 -0.38 -10.04 -32.19
CA LEU A 453 -0.25 -11.04 -33.25
C LEU A 453 0.70 -12.18 -32.85
N ASP A 454 1.85 -11.86 -32.26
CA ASP A 454 2.78 -12.86 -31.70
C ASP A 454 2.06 -13.75 -30.67
N PHE A 455 1.33 -13.14 -29.74
CA PHE A 455 0.56 -13.87 -28.73
C PHE A 455 -0.46 -14.80 -29.37
N MET A 456 -1.16 -14.35 -30.41
CA MET A 456 -2.12 -15.15 -31.15
C MET A 456 -1.46 -16.34 -31.86
N PHE A 457 -0.33 -16.17 -32.56
CA PHE A 457 0.41 -17.31 -33.13
C PHE A 457 0.91 -18.28 -32.07
N ASN A 458 1.47 -17.79 -30.95
CA ASN A 458 1.91 -18.64 -29.85
C ASN A 458 0.73 -19.45 -29.26
N LEU A 459 -0.48 -18.88 -29.20
CA LEU A 459 -1.68 -19.56 -28.71
C LEU A 459 -2.27 -20.55 -29.72
N PHE A 460 -2.19 -20.24 -31.03
CA PHE A 460 -2.57 -21.14 -32.12
C PHE A 460 -1.77 -22.45 -32.06
N HIS A 461 -0.45 -22.36 -31.90
CA HIS A 461 0.42 -23.54 -31.73
C HIS A 461 0.20 -24.34 -30.42
N GLN A 462 -0.66 -23.87 -29.51
CA GLN A 462 -0.98 -24.52 -28.22
C GLN A 462 -2.45 -24.96 -28.11
N THR A 463 -3.29 -24.71 -29.13
CA THR A 463 -4.74 -24.87 -29.07
C THR A 463 -5.27 -25.59 -30.31
N GLU A 464 -6.29 -26.42 -30.15
CA GLU A 464 -7.02 -27.00 -31.28
C GLU A 464 -7.70 -25.88 -32.09
N GLU A 465 -7.63 -25.92 -33.42
CA GLU A 465 -8.07 -24.84 -34.32
C GLU A 465 -9.50 -24.35 -34.03
N HIS A 466 -10.44 -25.27 -33.84
CA HIS A 466 -11.84 -24.95 -33.53
C HIS A 466 -12.08 -24.26 -32.17
N LYS A 467 -11.10 -24.25 -31.27
CA LYS A 467 -11.14 -23.54 -29.97
C LYS A 467 -10.31 -22.25 -29.98
N PHE A 468 -9.59 -21.96 -31.06
CA PHE A 468 -8.65 -20.84 -31.14
C PHE A 468 -9.34 -19.48 -30.89
N GLN A 469 -10.41 -19.17 -31.61
CA GLN A 469 -11.12 -17.89 -31.49
C GLN A 469 -11.69 -17.67 -30.08
N GLU A 470 -12.28 -18.71 -29.46
CA GLU A 470 -12.80 -18.65 -28.08
C GLU A 470 -11.67 -18.34 -27.09
N GLN A 471 -10.57 -19.11 -27.16
CA GLN A 471 -9.47 -18.99 -26.20
C GLN A 471 -8.65 -17.70 -26.41
N VAL A 472 -8.50 -17.19 -27.64
CA VAL A 472 -7.95 -15.85 -27.92
C VAL A 472 -8.83 -14.77 -27.30
N SER A 473 -10.15 -14.80 -27.57
CA SER A 473 -11.09 -13.79 -27.07
C SER A 473 -11.11 -13.76 -25.54
N LYS A 474 -11.08 -14.93 -24.90
CA LYS A 474 -11.06 -15.11 -23.44
C LYS A 474 -9.79 -14.62 -22.75
N GLU A 475 -8.62 -14.71 -23.39
CA GLU A 475 -7.36 -14.20 -22.84
C GLU A 475 -7.12 -12.71 -23.17
N LEU A 476 -7.60 -12.21 -24.32
CA LEU A 476 -7.37 -10.83 -24.76
C LEU A 476 -8.46 -9.83 -24.33
N ILE A 477 -9.74 -10.21 -24.32
CA ILE A 477 -10.82 -9.25 -24.05
C ILE A 477 -10.73 -8.76 -22.60
N GLY A 478 -10.67 -7.45 -22.46
CA GLY A 478 -10.48 -6.73 -21.21
C GLY A 478 -9.05 -6.33 -20.90
N LEU A 479 -8.04 -6.86 -21.62
CA LEU A 479 -6.65 -6.43 -21.49
C LEU A 479 -6.42 -5.00 -22.01
N ILE A 480 -5.27 -4.43 -21.62
CA ILE A 480 -4.82 -3.12 -22.09
C ILE A 480 -3.58 -3.28 -22.98
N VAL A 481 -3.72 -2.88 -24.24
CA VAL A 481 -2.64 -2.84 -25.25
C VAL A 481 -2.04 -1.44 -25.35
N LEU A 482 -0.78 -1.36 -25.80
CA LEU A 482 -0.05 -0.12 -26.13
C LEU A 482 0.28 -0.11 -27.63
N THR A 483 -0.08 0.96 -28.32
CA THR A 483 0.28 1.20 -29.71
C THR A 483 1.50 2.11 -29.78
N LYS A 484 2.69 1.55 -30.04
CA LYS A 484 3.98 2.28 -29.97
C LYS A 484 4.00 3.54 -30.88
N TYR A 485 3.41 3.45 -32.07
CA TYR A 485 3.36 4.52 -33.07
C TYR A 485 2.64 5.81 -32.61
N ASN A 486 1.92 5.79 -31.48
CA ASN A 486 1.31 7.00 -30.89
C ASN A 486 1.30 7.02 -29.34
N ASN A 487 1.95 6.03 -28.70
CA ASN A 487 2.00 5.78 -27.25
C ASN A 487 0.65 5.77 -26.50
N LYS A 488 -0.47 5.56 -27.20
CA LYS A 488 -1.79 5.43 -26.57
C LYS A 488 -2.01 4.02 -26.04
N THR A 489 -2.82 3.93 -24.98
CA THR A 489 -3.27 2.64 -24.45
C THR A 489 -4.76 2.48 -24.68
N TYR A 490 -5.14 1.30 -25.16
CA TYR A 490 -6.51 0.92 -25.50
C TYR A 490 -6.91 -0.31 -24.71
N ARG A 491 -8.19 -0.42 -24.35
CA ARG A 491 -8.75 -1.68 -23.82
C ARG A 491 -9.27 -2.48 -25.00
N VAL A 492 -8.87 -3.74 -25.13
CA VAL A 492 -9.57 -4.65 -26.05
C VAL A 492 -10.94 -4.92 -25.43
N ASP A 493 -12.00 -4.45 -26.07
CA ASP A 493 -13.38 -4.67 -25.64
C ASP A 493 -14.06 -5.77 -26.47
N ASP A 494 -13.61 -5.99 -27.72
CA ASP A 494 -14.00 -7.11 -28.58
C ASP A 494 -12.91 -7.43 -29.64
N ILE A 495 -13.10 -8.47 -30.44
CA ILE A 495 -12.27 -8.82 -31.62
C ILE A 495 -13.16 -9.07 -32.82
N ASP A 496 -12.95 -8.30 -33.89
CA ASP A 496 -13.62 -8.47 -35.18
C ASP A 496 -12.81 -9.45 -36.03
N TRP A 497 -13.40 -10.62 -36.31
CA TRP A 497 -12.78 -11.72 -37.06
C TRP A 497 -13.10 -11.68 -38.56
N ASP A 498 -14.08 -10.87 -38.98
CA ASP A 498 -14.49 -10.73 -40.38
C ASP A 498 -13.67 -9.62 -41.09
N GLN A 499 -13.23 -8.61 -40.33
CA GLN A 499 -12.31 -7.58 -40.80
C GLN A 499 -10.84 -7.98 -40.70
N ASN A 500 -10.02 -7.42 -41.59
CA ASN A 500 -8.57 -7.61 -41.68
C ASN A 500 -7.89 -6.31 -42.19
N PRO A 501 -6.55 -6.20 -42.27
CA PRO A 501 -5.88 -4.97 -42.70
C PRO A 501 -6.27 -4.40 -44.07
N LYS A 502 -6.89 -5.18 -44.96
CA LYS A 502 -7.40 -4.69 -46.25
C LYS A 502 -8.79 -4.02 -46.14
N SER A 503 -9.54 -4.28 -45.07
CA SER A 503 -10.85 -3.67 -44.83
C SER A 503 -10.75 -2.14 -44.75
N THR A 504 -11.81 -1.46 -45.20
CA THR A 504 -11.88 0.02 -45.23
C THR A 504 -12.69 0.59 -44.07
N PHE A 505 -12.39 1.84 -43.71
CA PHE A 505 -13.18 2.62 -42.76
C PHE A 505 -13.30 4.08 -43.21
N LYS A 506 -14.37 4.76 -42.77
CA LYS A 506 -14.61 6.19 -43.03
C LYS A 506 -13.84 7.06 -42.04
N LYS A 507 -13.06 8.00 -42.56
CA LYS A 507 -12.39 9.06 -41.79
C LYS A 507 -13.40 10.12 -41.34
N ALA A 508 -12.95 11.02 -40.46
CA ALA A 508 -13.74 12.16 -40.01
C ALA A 508 -14.01 13.23 -41.10
N ASP A 509 -13.32 13.16 -42.24
CA ASP A 509 -13.57 13.96 -43.45
C ASP A 509 -14.55 13.30 -44.43
N GLY A 510 -15.10 12.12 -44.09
CA GLY A 510 -16.02 11.34 -44.91
C GLY A 510 -15.36 10.41 -45.92
N SER A 511 -14.06 10.57 -46.21
CA SER A 511 -13.35 9.69 -47.16
C SER A 511 -13.06 8.31 -46.58
N GLU A 512 -13.12 7.29 -47.43
CA GLU A 512 -12.71 5.93 -47.06
C GLU A 512 -11.20 5.72 -47.22
N VAL A 513 -10.65 4.77 -46.47
CA VAL A 513 -9.26 4.30 -46.57
C VAL A 513 -9.16 2.88 -45.99
N SER A 514 -8.25 2.05 -46.51
CA SER A 514 -7.93 0.76 -45.87
C SER A 514 -7.13 0.95 -44.58
N PHE A 515 -7.19 0.01 -43.64
CA PHE A 515 -6.30 0.06 -42.47
C PHE A 515 -4.82 0.06 -42.89
N LEU A 516 -4.44 -0.82 -43.84
CA LEU A 516 -3.09 -0.90 -44.41
C LEU A 516 -2.59 0.46 -44.91
N GLU A 517 -3.37 1.14 -45.75
CA GLU A 517 -3.00 2.44 -46.32
C GLU A 517 -3.01 3.56 -45.27
N TYR A 518 -3.95 3.53 -44.31
CA TYR A 518 -4.00 4.47 -43.20
C TYR A 518 -2.74 4.38 -42.32
N TYR A 519 -2.34 3.18 -41.90
CA TYR A 519 -1.15 3.01 -41.06
C TYR A 519 0.15 3.35 -41.81
N ARG A 520 0.22 3.07 -43.12
CA ARG A 520 1.31 3.51 -43.99
C ARG A 520 1.38 5.03 -44.08
N LYS A 521 0.30 5.71 -44.46
CA LYS A 521 0.28 7.17 -44.70
C LYS A 521 0.34 8.02 -43.43
N GLN A 522 -0.29 7.58 -42.34
CA GLN A 522 -0.44 8.38 -41.11
C GLN A 522 0.69 8.16 -40.11
N TYR A 523 1.32 6.99 -40.09
CA TYR A 523 2.28 6.58 -39.06
C TYR A 523 3.56 5.92 -39.62
N ASN A 524 3.71 5.83 -40.94
CA ASN A 524 4.81 5.13 -41.62
C ASN A 524 5.03 3.72 -41.04
N GLN A 525 3.95 2.98 -40.81
CA GLN A 525 3.97 1.58 -40.40
C GLN A 525 3.56 0.71 -41.58
N GLU A 526 4.36 -0.30 -41.91
CA GLU A 526 3.93 -1.40 -42.78
C GLU A 526 3.30 -2.51 -41.93
N ILE A 527 2.38 -3.27 -42.52
CA ILE A 527 1.67 -4.39 -41.87
C ILE A 527 1.93 -5.61 -42.74
N THR A 528 2.45 -6.68 -42.13
CA THR A 528 2.96 -7.86 -42.84
C THR A 528 1.93 -8.97 -42.97
N ASP A 529 1.15 -9.24 -41.92
CA ASP A 529 0.06 -10.23 -41.99
C ASP A 529 -1.24 -9.55 -42.46
N LEU A 530 -1.64 -9.82 -43.70
CA LEU A 530 -2.86 -9.27 -44.30
C LEU A 530 -4.13 -10.13 -44.04
N LYS A 531 -4.03 -11.17 -43.21
CA LYS A 531 -5.14 -12.05 -42.79
C LYS A 531 -5.47 -11.94 -41.29
N GLN A 532 -4.64 -11.27 -40.49
CA GLN A 532 -4.92 -11.07 -39.05
C GLN A 532 -6.28 -10.35 -38.82
N PRO A 533 -7.02 -10.69 -37.75
CA PRO A 533 -8.27 -10.01 -37.39
C PRO A 533 -8.02 -8.60 -36.84
N VAL A 534 -9.08 -7.86 -36.50
CA VAL A 534 -8.97 -6.47 -36.00
C VAL A 534 -9.49 -6.35 -34.57
N LEU A 535 -8.70 -5.75 -33.67
CA LEU A 535 -9.10 -5.54 -32.28
C LEU A 535 -10.05 -4.33 -32.16
N VAL A 536 -11.12 -4.49 -31.40
CA VAL A 536 -12.13 -3.44 -31.17
C VAL A 536 -11.92 -2.82 -29.79
N SER A 537 -11.76 -1.49 -29.72
CA SER A 537 -11.72 -0.74 -28.46
C SER A 537 -12.86 0.27 -28.40
N GLN A 538 -13.72 0.16 -27.38
CA GLN A 538 -14.92 0.98 -27.25
C GLN A 538 -14.65 2.20 -26.36
N PRO A 539 -14.57 3.43 -26.91
CA PRO A 539 -14.31 4.62 -26.11
C PRO A 539 -15.46 4.84 -25.11
N LYS A 540 -15.14 4.82 -23.81
CA LYS A 540 -16.13 4.91 -22.72
C LYS A 540 -17.07 6.10 -22.92
N ARG A 541 -18.38 5.81 -23.06
CA ARG A 541 -19.47 6.78 -23.30
C ARG A 541 -19.24 8.09 -22.55
N ARG A 542 -19.15 9.20 -23.29
CA ARG A 542 -19.28 10.54 -22.71
C ARG A 542 -20.74 10.70 -22.28
N ARG A 543 -20.99 10.87 -20.98
CA ARG A 543 -22.28 11.38 -20.49
C ARG A 543 -22.21 12.90 -20.59
N GLY A 544 -22.85 13.45 -21.61
CA GLY A 544 -23.03 14.88 -21.87
C GLY A 544 -24.08 15.04 -23.00
N PRO A 545 -24.90 16.10 -23.02
CA PRO A 545 -25.90 16.30 -24.07
C PRO A 545 -25.25 16.48 -25.46
N GLY A 546 -25.88 15.97 -26.51
CA GLY A 546 -25.50 16.27 -27.91
C GLY A 546 -24.15 15.72 -28.42
N GLY A 547 -23.32 15.09 -27.58
CA GLY A 547 -22.01 14.59 -27.99
C GLY A 547 -22.09 13.39 -28.94
N THR A 548 -21.82 13.60 -30.23
CA THR A 548 -21.72 12.54 -31.25
C THR A 548 -20.81 11.42 -30.77
N LEU A 549 -21.27 10.17 -30.86
CA LEU A 549 -20.50 9.01 -30.41
C LEU A 549 -19.22 8.87 -31.26
N PRO A 550 -18.02 8.98 -30.68
CA PRO A 550 -16.83 8.51 -31.38
C PRO A 550 -16.98 6.99 -31.54
N GLY A 551 -16.89 6.51 -32.78
CA GLY A 551 -17.00 5.09 -33.11
C GLY A 551 -15.90 4.23 -32.43
N PRO A 552 -16.01 2.90 -32.53
CA PRO A 552 -14.97 2.00 -32.04
C PRO A 552 -13.61 2.34 -32.66
N ALA A 553 -12.57 2.32 -31.83
CA ALA A 553 -11.20 2.39 -32.32
C ALA A 553 -10.77 0.98 -32.75
N MET A 554 -10.62 0.80 -34.07
CA MET A 554 -10.20 -0.44 -34.70
C MET A 554 -8.66 -0.48 -34.79
N LEU A 555 -8.04 -1.55 -34.29
CA LEU A 555 -6.59 -1.64 -34.08
C LEU A 555 -6.03 -2.95 -34.62
N ILE A 556 -4.87 -2.90 -35.29
CA ILE A 556 -4.23 -4.08 -35.89
C ILE A 556 -3.37 -4.80 -34.83
N PRO A 557 -3.55 -6.11 -34.60
CA PRO A 557 -2.80 -6.90 -33.60
C PRO A 557 -1.27 -6.77 -33.68
N GLU A 558 -0.70 -6.75 -34.88
CA GLU A 558 0.73 -6.58 -35.16
C GLU A 558 1.28 -5.24 -34.63
N LEU A 559 0.47 -4.18 -34.64
CA LEU A 559 0.87 -2.85 -34.18
C LEU A 559 0.52 -2.59 -32.69
N CYS A 560 0.02 -3.61 -31.99
CA CYS A 560 -0.42 -3.56 -30.60
C CYS A 560 0.48 -4.43 -29.71
N TYR A 561 1.02 -3.87 -28.63
CA TYR A 561 1.83 -4.60 -27.64
C TYR A 561 1.05 -4.84 -26.36
N LEU A 562 1.19 -6.03 -25.78
CA LEU A 562 0.53 -6.37 -24.51
C LEU A 562 1.22 -5.67 -23.32
N THR A 563 0.45 -5.10 -22.39
CA THR A 563 1.03 -4.29 -21.29
C THR A 563 0.81 -4.88 -19.90
N GLY A 564 1.78 -4.64 -19.02
CA GLY A 564 1.78 -5.18 -17.67
C GLY A 564 2.10 -6.68 -17.61
N LEU A 565 1.88 -7.27 -16.45
CA LEU A 565 2.13 -8.69 -16.17
C LEU A 565 0.81 -9.45 -16.14
N THR A 566 0.77 -10.66 -16.71
CA THR A 566 -0.34 -11.61 -16.50
C THR A 566 -0.26 -12.21 -15.09
N ASP A 567 -1.34 -12.81 -14.58
CA ASP A 567 -1.27 -13.48 -13.28
C ASP A 567 -0.36 -14.72 -13.28
N LYS A 568 -0.15 -15.36 -14.43
CA LYS A 568 0.91 -16.39 -14.60
C LYS A 568 2.29 -15.79 -14.31
N MET A 569 2.61 -14.63 -14.89
CA MET A 569 3.89 -13.93 -14.67
C MET A 569 4.05 -13.38 -13.24
N ARG A 570 2.97 -12.92 -12.60
CA ARG A 570 2.99 -12.43 -11.21
C ARG A 570 3.22 -13.55 -10.18
N ASN A 571 2.83 -14.78 -10.52
CA ASN A 571 3.04 -15.97 -9.69
C ASN A 571 4.38 -16.68 -9.98
N ASP A 572 5.08 -16.30 -11.05
CA ASP A 572 6.43 -16.80 -11.35
C ASP A 572 7.48 -16.06 -10.50
N PHE A 573 8.24 -16.82 -9.70
CA PHE A 573 9.24 -16.25 -8.81
C PHE A 573 10.44 -15.66 -9.57
N ASN A 574 10.83 -16.24 -10.71
CA ASN A 574 11.99 -15.79 -11.48
C ASN A 574 11.66 -14.49 -12.21
N VAL A 575 10.51 -14.43 -12.90
CA VAL A 575 10.01 -13.19 -13.53
C VAL A 575 9.95 -12.06 -12.50
N MET A 576 9.36 -12.32 -11.32
CA MET A 576 9.21 -11.33 -10.26
C MET A 576 10.49 -11.02 -9.48
N LYS A 577 11.51 -11.88 -9.53
CA LYS A 577 12.86 -11.63 -8.98
C LYS A 577 13.64 -10.70 -9.89
N ASP A 578 13.72 -11.02 -11.18
CA ASP A 578 14.54 -10.27 -12.13
C ASP A 578 13.93 -8.87 -12.36
N LEU A 579 12.59 -8.78 -12.47
CA LEU A 579 11.86 -7.51 -12.45
C LEU A 579 12.08 -6.70 -11.15
N ALA A 580 12.27 -7.36 -10.01
CA ALA A 580 12.49 -6.68 -8.73
C ALA A 580 13.85 -5.99 -8.64
N VAL A 581 14.88 -6.46 -9.37
CA VAL A 581 16.21 -5.82 -9.40
C VAL A 581 16.11 -4.38 -9.86
N HIS A 582 15.36 -4.13 -10.93
CA HIS A 582 15.19 -2.79 -11.51
C HIS A 582 14.10 -1.97 -10.79
N THR A 583 13.04 -2.61 -10.27
CA THR A 583 11.90 -1.88 -9.72
C THR A 583 11.98 -1.58 -8.21
N ARG A 584 12.78 -2.30 -7.42
CA ARG A 584 12.86 -2.15 -5.94
C ARG A 584 14.04 -1.31 -5.47
N LEU A 585 14.16 -0.10 -6.00
CA LEU A 585 15.22 0.85 -5.66
C LEU A 585 15.37 1.10 -4.14
N THR A 586 16.59 1.01 -3.62
CA THR A 586 16.97 1.45 -2.25
C THR A 586 16.76 2.97 -2.08
N PRO A 587 16.82 3.52 -0.85
CA PRO A 587 16.74 4.97 -0.63
C PRO A 587 17.75 5.79 -1.46
N GLU A 588 19.01 5.37 -1.51
CA GLU A 588 20.09 6.04 -2.23
C GLU A 588 19.90 5.91 -3.75
N GLN A 589 19.53 4.72 -4.23
CA GLN A 589 19.18 4.51 -5.64
C GLN A 589 18.00 5.41 -6.03
N ARG A 590 16.92 5.42 -5.24
CA ARG A 590 15.74 6.24 -5.50
C ARG A 590 16.03 7.74 -5.46
N GLN A 591 16.88 8.21 -4.55
CA GLN A 591 17.35 9.61 -4.56
C GLN A 591 18.00 9.95 -5.91
N ARG A 592 18.95 9.13 -6.39
CA ARG A 592 19.65 9.39 -7.67
C ARG A 592 18.69 9.36 -8.85
N GLU A 593 17.83 8.35 -8.93
CA GLU A 593 16.82 8.26 -10.00
C GLU A 593 15.84 9.43 -9.99
N VAL A 594 15.41 9.90 -8.81
CA VAL A 594 14.59 11.11 -8.66
C VAL A 594 15.37 12.37 -9.08
N GLY A 595 16.66 12.46 -8.75
CA GLY A 595 17.55 13.54 -9.15
C GLY A 595 17.71 13.68 -10.66
N ARG A 596 17.74 12.57 -11.40
CA ARG A 596 17.86 12.57 -12.88
C ARG A 596 16.81 13.42 -13.58
N LEU A 597 15.59 13.55 -13.04
CA LEU A 597 14.57 14.44 -13.62
C LEU A 597 14.99 15.92 -13.54
N ILE A 598 15.63 16.31 -12.44
CA ILE A 598 16.16 17.67 -12.26
C ILE A 598 17.43 17.86 -13.10
N ASP A 599 18.26 16.82 -13.28
CA ASP A 599 19.39 16.85 -14.22
C ASP A 599 18.93 17.06 -15.67
N TYR A 600 17.87 16.37 -16.11
CA TYR A 600 17.28 16.57 -17.44
C TYR A 600 16.74 18.00 -17.60
N ILE A 601 16.05 18.51 -16.58
CA ILE A 601 15.52 19.89 -16.57
C ILE A 601 16.64 20.93 -16.67
N HIS A 602 17.81 20.71 -16.07
CA HIS A 602 18.95 21.63 -16.17
C HIS A 602 19.78 21.48 -17.45
N LYS A 603 19.78 20.30 -18.09
CA LYS A 603 20.55 20.04 -19.32
C LYS A 603 19.87 20.47 -20.61
N ASP A 604 18.54 20.63 -20.62
CA ASP A 604 17.79 21.06 -21.80
C ASP A 604 17.60 22.59 -21.81
N ASP A 605 18.32 23.28 -22.70
CA ASP A 605 18.26 24.73 -22.87
C ASP A 605 16.85 25.26 -23.21
N ASN A 606 16.00 24.46 -23.83
CA ASN A 606 14.63 24.86 -24.18
C ASN A 606 13.70 24.76 -22.96
N VAL A 607 13.90 23.74 -22.11
CA VAL A 607 13.24 23.65 -20.80
C VAL A 607 13.68 24.80 -19.89
N GLN A 608 14.98 25.09 -19.86
CA GLN A 608 15.54 26.21 -19.12
C GLN A 608 15.04 27.57 -19.64
N ARG A 609 14.88 27.73 -20.97
CA ARG A 609 14.28 28.94 -21.56
C ARG A 609 12.82 29.12 -21.13
N GLU A 610 11.99 28.09 -21.31
CA GLU A 610 10.57 28.12 -20.89
C GLU A 610 10.44 28.43 -19.39
N LEU A 611 11.26 27.83 -18.53
CA LEU A 611 11.29 28.12 -17.09
C LEU A 611 11.69 29.58 -16.79
N ARG A 612 12.79 30.08 -17.38
CA ARG A 612 13.25 31.46 -17.20
C ARG A 612 12.21 32.47 -17.68
N ASP A 613 11.55 32.21 -18.81
CA ASP A 613 10.54 33.09 -19.41
C ASP A 613 9.29 33.19 -18.54
N TRP A 614 8.82 32.07 -17.97
CA TRP A 614 7.77 32.07 -16.94
C TRP A 614 8.24 32.62 -15.59
N GLY A 615 9.55 32.82 -15.38
CA GLY A 615 10.11 33.30 -14.12
C GLY A 615 10.06 32.28 -12.99
N LEU A 616 10.24 30.99 -13.33
CA LEU A 616 10.18 29.84 -12.43
C LEU A 616 11.50 29.07 -12.41
N SER A 617 11.80 28.44 -11.28
CA SER A 617 12.99 27.60 -11.07
C SER A 617 12.72 26.48 -10.06
N PHE A 618 13.52 25.42 -10.08
CA PHE A 618 13.45 24.33 -9.09
C PHE A 618 14.74 24.26 -8.29
N ASP A 619 14.63 24.03 -6.98
CA ASP A 619 15.80 23.73 -6.13
C ASP A 619 16.51 22.47 -6.67
N SER A 620 17.84 22.51 -6.84
CA SER A 620 18.61 21.37 -7.38
C SER A 620 18.69 20.16 -6.42
N ASN A 621 18.40 20.39 -5.12
CA ASN A 621 18.53 19.42 -4.05
C ASN A 621 17.16 18.96 -3.52
N LEU A 622 17.08 17.71 -3.06
CA LEU A 622 15.93 17.22 -2.31
C LEU A 622 15.70 18.04 -1.03
N LEU A 623 14.45 18.39 -0.76
CA LEU A 623 14.05 18.99 0.51
C LEU A 623 14.58 18.15 1.68
N SER A 624 15.21 18.82 2.64
CA SER A 624 15.68 18.25 3.90
C SER A 624 15.04 18.98 5.06
N PHE A 625 14.51 18.24 6.03
CA PHE A 625 13.76 18.77 7.17
C PHE A 625 13.87 17.82 8.38
N SER A 626 13.24 18.18 9.50
CA SER A 626 13.21 17.36 10.72
C SER A 626 11.85 16.70 10.93
N GLY A 627 11.82 15.37 11.03
CA GLY A 627 10.67 14.59 11.51
C GLY A 627 10.89 14.11 12.95
N ARG A 628 9.99 13.27 13.46
CA ARG A 628 10.10 12.64 14.80
C ARG A 628 9.93 11.13 14.71
N ILE A 629 10.65 10.36 15.53
CA ILE A 629 10.47 8.91 15.69
C ILE A 629 9.76 8.67 17.02
N LEU A 630 8.54 8.15 16.98
CA LEU A 630 7.81 7.73 18.17
C LEU A 630 8.52 6.56 18.87
N GLN A 631 8.39 6.51 20.19
CA GLN A 631 8.89 5.40 21.00
C GLN A 631 8.27 4.06 20.54
N ALA A 632 9.07 2.99 20.55
CA ALA A 632 8.57 1.64 20.32
C ALA A 632 7.62 1.20 21.47
N GLU A 633 6.60 0.43 21.12
CA GLU A 633 5.55 0.02 22.06
C GLU A 633 5.92 -1.30 22.77
N LYS A 634 5.48 -1.46 24.02
CA LYS A 634 5.65 -2.73 24.74
C LYS A 634 4.54 -3.71 24.38
N ILE A 635 4.91 -4.93 24.05
CA ILE A 635 3.99 -6.00 23.67
C ILE A 635 3.64 -6.81 24.93
N HIS A 636 2.36 -6.85 25.27
CA HIS A 636 1.84 -7.59 26.43
C HIS A 636 1.18 -8.88 25.97
N GLN A 637 1.60 -10.03 26.51
CA GLN A 637 1.02 -11.34 26.20
C GLN A 637 1.10 -12.26 27.42
N GLY A 638 -0.04 -12.80 27.87
CA GLY A 638 -0.10 -13.79 28.95
C GLY A 638 0.50 -13.34 30.29
N GLY A 639 0.33 -12.06 30.64
CA GLY A 639 0.94 -11.45 31.84
C GLY A 639 2.42 -11.09 31.70
N LYS A 640 3.09 -11.49 30.61
CA LYS A 640 4.46 -11.09 30.29
C LYS A 640 4.48 -9.84 29.41
N THR A 641 5.54 -9.05 29.54
CA THR A 641 5.81 -7.85 28.73
C THR A 641 7.08 -8.07 27.92
N PHE A 642 7.08 -7.67 26.65
CA PHE A 642 8.20 -7.83 25.73
C PHE A 642 8.50 -6.50 25.02
N ASP A 643 9.78 -6.15 24.96
CA ASP A 643 10.33 -5.14 24.06
C ASP A 643 10.77 -5.81 22.75
N TYR A 644 10.75 -5.09 21.63
CA TYR A 644 11.17 -5.59 20.31
C TYR A 644 12.15 -4.61 19.63
N ASN A 645 12.98 -5.10 18.70
CA ASN A 645 13.92 -4.24 17.98
C ASN A 645 13.17 -3.35 16.96
N PRO A 646 13.21 -2.00 17.07
CA PRO A 646 12.46 -1.10 16.20
C PRO A 646 12.84 -1.19 14.72
N GLN A 647 14.09 -1.58 14.40
CA GLN A 647 14.57 -1.71 13.02
C GLN A 647 13.88 -2.86 12.27
N PHE A 648 13.51 -3.93 12.99
CA PHE A 648 12.82 -5.09 12.41
C PHE A 648 11.29 -5.03 12.59
N ALA A 649 10.82 -4.39 13.66
CA ALA A 649 9.40 -4.23 13.98
C ALA A 649 8.60 -5.55 13.94
N ASP A 650 9.19 -6.61 14.49
CA ASP A 650 8.69 -7.98 14.58
C ASP A 650 9.03 -8.52 15.98
N TRP A 651 8.11 -9.28 16.58
CA TRP A 651 8.27 -9.92 17.90
C TRP A 651 8.05 -11.45 17.85
N SER A 652 8.25 -12.07 16.67
CA SER A 652 8.03 -13.51 16.42
C SER A 652 8.92 -14.46 17.24
N LYS A 653 10.02 -13.97 17.82
CA LYS A 653 10.92 -14.78 18.67
C LYS A 653 10.59 -14.58 20.14
N GLU A 654 10.27 -13.34 20.48
CA GLU A 654 10.11 -12.78 21.81
C GLU A 654 8.83 -13.32 22.47
N THR A 655 7.72 -13.37 21.74
CA THR A 655 6.45 -13.95 22.24
C THR A 655 6.37 -15.48 22.13
N ARG A 656 7.47 -16.17 21.78
CA ARG A 656 7.48 -17.63 21.61
C ARG A 656 7.44 -18.32 22.98
N GLY A 657 6.45 -19.18 23.18
CA GLY A 657 6.30 -19.94 24.43
C GLY A 657 5.78 -19.10 25.62
N ALA A 658 5.15 -17.96 25.34
CA ALA A 658 4.34 -17.23 26.30
C ALA A 658 2.85 -17.55 26.09
N PRO A 659 2.06 -17.77 27.16
CA PRO A 659 0.63 -18.00 27.04
C PRO A 659 -0.10 -16.78 26.43
N LEU A 660 -1.26 -16.99 25.84
CA LEU A 660 -2.04 -15.92 25.19
C LEU A 660 -2.89 -15.14 26.21
N ILE A 661 -3.36 -13.93 25.84
CA ILE A 661 -4.25 -13.12 26.72
C ILE A 661 -5.59 -13.81 26.98
N SER A 662 -6.23 -14.32 25.92
CA SER A 662 -7.46 -15.12 26.04
C SER A 662 -7.36 -16.33 25.14
N VAL A 663 -7.38 -17.50 25.77
CA VAL A 663 -7.32 -18.81 25.13
C VAL A 663 -8.73 -19.34 24.88
N LYS A 664 -8.93 -20.01 23.75
CA LYS A 664 -10.07 -20.88 23.48
C LYS A 664 -9.58 -22.32 23.34
N PRO A 665 -10.12 -23.29 24.10
CA PRO A 665 -9.73 -24.68 23.98
C PRO A 665 -10.21 -25.29 22.65
N LEU A 666 -9.51 -26.33 22.20
CA LEU A 666 -9.83 -27.12 21.01
C LEU A 666 -10.32 -28.51 21.43
N ASP A 667 -11.52 -28.56 22.00
CA ASP A 667 -12.18 -29.78 22.49
C ASP A 667 -12.89 -30.56 21.38
N ASN A 668 -13.68 -29.87 20.56
CA ASN A 668 -14.51 -30.46 19.52
C ASN A 668 -14.28 -29.71 18.20
N TRP A 669 -13.41 -30.27 17.38
CA TRP A 669 -13.00 -29.67 16.12
C TRP A 669 -12.73 -30.73 15.05
N LEU A 670 -13.12 -30.41 13.82
CA LEU A 670 -13.01 -31.31 12.68
C LEU A 670 -11.75 -31.03 11.88
N LEU A 671 -11.14 -32.06 11.31
CA LEU A 671 -10.09 -31.92 10.30
C LEU A 671 -10.42 -32.78 9.07
N ILE A 672 -10.77 -32.10 7.98
CA ILE A 672 -11.22 -32.73 6.73
C ILE A 672 -10.05 -32.78 5.74
N TYR A 673 -9.72 -33.98 5.27
CA TYR A 673 -8.59 -34.24 4.39
C TYR A 673 -8.97 -35.22 3.27
N THR A 674 -8.30 -35.16 2.13
CA THR A 674 -8.39 -36.22 1.09
C THR A 674 -7.28 -37.24 1.31
N ARG A 675 -7.46 -38.49 0.87
CA ARG A 675 -6.50 -39.59 1.08
C ARG A 675 -5.03 -39.21 0.83
N ARG A 676 -4.75 -38.51 -0.29
CA ARG A 676 -3.41 -38.01 -0.67
C ARG A 676 -2.79 -36.99 0.30
N ASN A 677 -3.59 -36.37 1.18
CA ASN A 677 -3.19 -35.34 2.13
C ASN A 677 -3.08 -35.89 3.57
N TYR A 678 -3.27 -37.20 3.81
CA TYR A 678 -3.29 -37.81 5.15
C TYR A 678 -2.01 -37.54 5.96
N GLU A 679 -0.83 -37.64 5.34
CA GLU A 679 0.44 -37.34 6.01
C GLU A 679 0.56 -35.87 6.44
N ALA A 680 0.13 -34.94 5.58
CA ALA A 680 0.08 -33.52 5.89
C ALA A 680 -0.94 -33.21 7.00
N ALA A 681 -2.07 -33.91 7.01
CA ALA A 681 -3.08 -33.86 8.07
C ALA A 681 -2.52 -34.31 9.43
N ASN A 682 -1.90 -35.49 9.49
CA ASN A 682 -1.28 -36.03 10.70
C ASN A 682 -0.11 -35.14 11.18
N SER A 683 0.75 -34.71 10.25
CA SER A 683 1.87 -33.79 10.55
C SER A 683 1.39 -32.47 11.15
N LEU A 684 0.31 -31.87 10.63
CA LEU A 684 -0.27 -30.67 11.24
C LEU A 684 -0.76 -30.95 12.67
N ILE A 685 -1.49 -32.04 12.90
CA ILE A 685 -2.01 -32.39 14.23
C ILE A 685 -0.85 -32.58 15.22
N GLN A 686 0.18 -33.34 14.85
CA GLN A 686 1.37 -33.55 15.68
C GLN A 686 2.13 -32.25 16.00
N ASN A 687 2.24 -31.33 15.04
CA ASN A 687 2.92 -30.05 15.27
C ASN A 687 2.04 -29.06 16.05
N LEU A 688 0.72 -29.08 15.87
CA LEU A 688 -0.21 -28.31 16.70
C LEU A 688 -0.12 -28.74 18.17
N PHE A 689 -0.18 -30.06 18.46
CA PHE A 689 -0.01 -30.60 19.81
C PHE A 689 1.31 -30.20 20.50
N LYS A 690 2.38 -29.91 19.73
CA LYS A 690 3.66 -29.45 20.28
C LYS A 690 3.68 -27.95 20.61
N VAL A 691 2.90 -27.13 19.91
CA VAL A 691 2.93 -25.66 20.07
C VAL A 691 1.77 -25.09 20.90
N THR A 692 0.64 -25.78 20.96
CA THR A 692 -0.55 -25.32 21.71
C THR A 692 -0.35 -25.26 23.24
N PRO A 693 0.37 -26.19 23.92
CA PRO A 693 0.51 -26.13 25.37
C PRO A 693 1.26 -24.87 25.84
N ALA A 694 2.31 -24.47 25.13
CA ALA A 694 3.10 -23.27 25.45
C ALA A 694 2.37 -21.94 25.14
N MET A 695 1.22 -22.00 24.47
CA MET A 695 0.27 -20.89 24.30
C MET A 695 -0.84 -20.90 25.37
N GLY A 696 -0.89 -21.94 26.21
CA GLY A 696 -2.00 -22.24 27.12
C GLY A 696 -3.21 -22.90 26.44
N ILE A 697 -3.16 -23.16 25.13
CA ILE A 697 -4.27 -23.77 24.38
C ILE A 697 -4.36 -25.26 24.74
N GLN A 698 -5.38 -25.61 25.53
CA GLN A 698 -5.78 -27.00 25.71
C GLN A 698 -6.37 -27.53 24.40
N MET A 699 -5.94 -28.72 23.98
CA MET A 699 -6.25 -29.28 22.66
C MET A 699 -6.51 -30.78 22.79
N LYS A 700 -7.72 -31.22 22.41
CA LYS A 700 -8.07 -32.63 22.21
C LYS A 700 -7.77 -33.03 20.76
N LYS A 701 -7.71 -34.35 20.52
CA LYS A 701 -7.43 -34.93 19.21
C LYS A 701 -8.53 -34.55 18.22
N ALA A 702 -8.15 -34.10 17.02
CA ALA A 702 -9.10 -33.75 15.96
C ALA A 702 -10.00 -34.94 15.58
N ILE A 703 -11.25 -34.67 15.27
CA ILE A 703 -12.10 -35.61 14.53
C ILE A 703 -11.64 -35.55 13.07
N MET A 704 -10.77 -36.50 12.69
CA MET A 704 -10.25 -36.63 11.33
C MET A 704 -11.29 -37.27 10.42
N ILE A 705 -11.58 -36.65 9.28
CA ILE A 705 -12.57 -37.14 8.31
C ILE A 705 -11.93 -37.17 6.92
N GLU A 706 -11.85 -38.37 6.32
CA GLU A 706 -11.46 -38.53 4.92
C GLU A 706 -12.62 -38.15 3.99
N VAL A 707 -12.30 -37.51 2.87
CA VAL A 707 -13.28 -37.11 1.85
C VAL A 707 -12.70 -37.24 0.44
N ASP A 708 -13.57 -37.47 -0.55
CA ASP A 708 -13.22 -37.34 -1.97
C ASP A 708 -12.71 -35.93 -2.29
N ASP A 709 -11.87 -35.79 -3.32
CA ASP A 709 -11.44 -34.50 -3.84
C ASP A 709 -12.53 -33.80 -4.70
N ARG A 710 -13.80 -33.90 -4.29
CA ARG A 710 -15.01 -33.34 -4.95
C ARG A 710 -15.71 -32.36 -4.02
N THR A 711 -16.09 -31.18 -4.51
CA THR A 711 -16.65 -30.08 -3.69
C THR A 711 -17.95 -30.50 -2.97
N GLU A 712 -18.76 -31.32 -3.62
CA GLU A 712 -20.04 -31.85 -3.14
C GLU A 712 -19.84 -32.91 -2.05
N ALA A 713 -18.68 -33.54 -1.99
CA ALA A 713 -18.31 -34.44 -0.89
C ALA A 713 -17.92 -33.65 0.36
N TYR A 714 -17.12 -32.58 0.23
CA TYR A 714 -16.83 -31.66 1.33
C TYR A 714 -18.12 -31.05 1.91
N LEU A 715 -19.03 -30.54 1.06
CA LEU A 715 -20.28 -29.92 1.54
C LEU A 715 -21.18 -30.93 2.27
N ARG A 716 -21.32 -32.17 1.76
CA ARG A 716 -22.07 -33.24 2.46
C ARG A 716 -21.44 -33.61 3.81
N VAL A 717 -20.12 -33.73 3.88
CA VAL A 717 -19.42 -33.97 5.16
C VAL A 717 -19.70 -32.85 6.16
N LEU A 718 -19.67 -31.58 5.73
CA LEU A 718 -19.97 -30.45 6.61
C LEU A 718 -21.43 -30.49 7.12
N GLN A 719 -22.39 -30.74 6.22
CA GLN A 719 -23.81 -30.89 6.56
C GLN A 719 -24.09 -32.04 7.54
N GLN A 720 -23.31 -33.12 7.48
CA GLN A 720 -23.50 -34.32 8.31
C GLN A 720 -22.71 -34.34 9.63
N LYS A 721 -21.65 -33.52 9.76
CA LYS A 721 -20.68 -33.63 10.87
C LYS A 721 -20.43 -32.34 11.64
N VAL A 722 -20.82 -31.16 11.13
CA VAL A 722 -20.73 -29.91 11.89
C VAL A 722 -21.98 -29.76 12.76
N THR A 723 -21.80 -29.78 14.07
CA THR A 723 -22.84 -29.54 15.09
C THR A 723 -22.75 -28.13 15.66
N SER A 724 -23.74 -27.73 16.48
CA SER A 724 -23.69 -26.51 17.32
C SER A 724 -22.40 -26.38 18.13
N ASP A 725 -21.87 -27.51 18.58
CA ASP A 725 -20.77 -27.60 19.53
C ASP A 725 -19.41 -27.67 18.81
N THR A 726 -19.40 -27.62 17.48
CA THR A 726 -18.18 -27.69 16.67
C THR A 726 -17.48 -26.33 16.70
N GLN A 727 -16.34 -26.25 17.38
CA GLN A 727 -15.65 -24.99 17.65
C GLN A 727 -14.97 -24.40 16.41
N ILE A 728 -14.38 -25.27 15.57
CA ILE A 728 -13.67 -24.89 14.33
C ILE A 728 -13.56 -26.08 13.37
N VAL A 729 -13.54 -25.81 12.06
CA VAL A 729 -13.29 -26.80 11.01
C VAL A 729 -11.96 -26.51 10.29
N SER A 730 -11.05 -27.47 10.23
CA SER A 730 -9.80 -27.41 9.47
C SER A 730 -9.90 -28.19 8.15
N SER A 731 -9.30 -27.70 7.07
CA SER A 731 -9.37 -28.37 5.75
C SER A 731 -8.19 -28.08 4.79
N TYR A 732 -7.94 -29.00 3.87
CA TYR A 732 -6.85 -28.93 2.88
C TYR A 732 -7.36 -28.74 1.45
N ASN A 733 -7.29 -27.52 0.91
CA ASN A 733 -8.07 -27.16 -0.27
C ASN A 733 -7.39 -26.25 -1.31
N ARG A 734 -7.83 -26.39 -2.56
CA ARG A 734 -7.64 -25.44 -3.67
C ARG A 734 -8.71 -24.34 -3.61
N LYS A 735 -8.59 -23.28 -4.43
CA LYS A 735 -9.47 -22.09 -4.42
C LYS A 735 -10.96 -22.44 -4.59
N ASP A 736 -11.27 -23.34 -5.51
CA ASP A 736 -12.60 -23.90 -5.79
C ASP A 736 -13.31 -24.40 -4.51
N LYS A 737 -12.69 -25.34 -3.79
CA LYS A 737 -13.23 -25.88 -2.54
C LYS A 737 -13.14 -24.89 -1.38
N TYR A 738 -12.10 -24.06 -1.34
CA TYR A 738 -11.99 -22.97 -0.35
C TYR A 738 -13.20 -22.05 -0.41
N ASP A 739 -13.61 -21.63 -1.61
CA ASP A 739 -14.76 -20.74 -1.80
C ASP A 739 -16.07 -21.40 -1.37
N ALA A 740 -16.33 -22.64 -1.80
CA ALA A 740 -17.55 -23.38 -1.43
C ALA A 740 -17.65 -23.59 0.09
N ILE A 741 -16.56 -24.01 0.73
CA ILE A 741 -16.50 -24.24 2.18
C ILE A 741 -16.61 -22.92 2.95
N LYS A 742 -15.92 -21.86 2.51
CA LYS A 742 -16.02 -20.54 3.15
C LYS A 742 -17.39 -19.92 2.99
N LYS A 743 -18.06 -20.12 1.86
CA LYS A 743 -19.46 -19.71 1.68
C LYS A 743 -20.35 -20.43 2.69
N TYR A 744 -20.43 -21.77 2.61
CA TYR A 744 -21.30 -22.57 3.50
C TYR A 744 -21.04 -22.30 4.99
N LEU A 745 -19.77 -22.30 5.42
CA LEU A 745 -19.39 -22.11 6.82
C LEU A 745 -19.45 -20.65 7.33
N CYS A 746 -19.66 -19.68 6.45
CA CYS A 746 -19.88 -18.29 6.86
C CYS A 746 -21.32 -17.81 6.69
N THR A 747 -22.18 -18.51 5.92
CA THR A 747 -23.59 -18.13 5.73
C THR A 747 -24.58 -19.11 6.34
N ASP A 748 -24.48 -20.40 6.01
CA ASP A 748 -25.56 -21.37 6.22
C ASP A 748 -25.34 -22.28 7.44
N CYS A 749 -24.08 -22.59 7.76
CA CYS A 749 -23.67 -23.30 8.98
C CYS A 749 -22.53 -22.50 9.65
N PRO A 750 -22.83 -21.49 10.50
CA PRO A 750 -21.90 -20.42 10.83
C PRO A 750 -20.81 -20.83 11.85
N THR A 751 -19.81 -21.56 11.36
CA THR A 751 -18.73 -22.15 12.14
C THR A 751 -17.36 -21.65 11.66
N PRO A 752 -16.48 -21.16 12.55
CA PRO A 752 -15.15 -20.70 12.16
C PRO A 752 -14.36 -21.78 11.40
N SER A 753 -13.51 -21.37 10.46
CA SER A 753 -12.82 -22.31 9.58
C SER A 753 -11.37 -21.94 9.25
N GLN A 754 -10.52 -22.95 9.34
CA GLN A 754 -9.10 -22.93 8.98
C GLN A 754 -8.88 -23.69 7.67
N CYS A 755 -8.05 -23.11 6.79
CA CYS A 755 -7.64 -23.76 5.56
C CYS A 755 -6.13 -23.78 5.49
N VAL A 756 -5.55 -24.89 5.02
CA VAL A 756 -4.10 -25.09 4.93
C VAL A 756 -3.76 -25.68 3.57
N VAL A 757 -2.80 -25.10 2.86
CA VAL A 757 -2.31 -25.65 1.60
C VAL A 757 -1.31 -26.76 1.91
N ALA A 758 -1.56 -27.99 1.46
CA ALA A 758 -0.75 -29.17 1.83
C ALA A 758 0.75 -28.96 1.55
N ARG A 759 1.11 -28.35 0.41
CA ARG A 759 2.51 -28.01 0.04
C ARG A 759 3.23 -27.14 1.08
N THR A 760 2.50 -26.32 1.84
CA THR A 760 3.06 -25.46 2.90
C THR A 760 3.61 -26.28 4.07
N LEU A 761 3.11 -27.50 4.30
CA LEU A 761 3.60 -28.39 5.37
C LEU A 761 4.74 -29.32 4.92
N GLY A 762 5.12 -29.33 3.63
CA GLY A 762 6.17 -30.21 3.10
C GLY A 762 7.61 -29.79 3.40
N LYS A 763 7.84 -28.69 4.13
CA LYS A 763 9.19 -28.17 4.45
C LYS A 763 9.48 -28.29 5.95
N GLN A 764 9.99 -29.44 6.36
CA GLN A 764 10.12 -29.86 7.77
C GLN A 764 10.76 -28.81 8.70
N GLN A 765 11.80 -28.09 8.24
CA GLN A 765 12.48 -27.04 9.02
C GLN A 765 11.55 -25.86 9.40
N THR A 766 10.42 -25.70 8.70
CA THR A 766 9.48 -24.58 8.87
C THR A 766 8.12 -24.96 9.46
N VAL A 767 7.79 -26.25 9.54
CA VAL A 767 6.44 -26.73 9.94
C VAL A 767 6.06 -26.25 11.34
N MET A 768 6.99 -26.28 12.31
CA MET A 768 6.74 -25.79 13.68
C MET A 768 6.34 -24.30 13.70
N ALA A 769 7.01 -23.45 12.91
CA ALA A 769 6.70 -22.02 12.83
C ALA A 769 5.38 -21.74 12.08
N ILE A 770 5.00 -22.63 11.15
CA ILE A 770 3.73 -22.58 10.42
C ILE A 770 2.58 -23.04 11.32
N ALA A 771 2.74 -24.16 12.02
CA ALA A 771 1.77 -24.67 13.01
C ALA A 771 1.53 -23.67 14.14
N THR A 772 2.60 -23.00 14.61
CA THR A 772 2.50 -21.87 15.55
C THR A 772 1.54 -20.79 15.03
N LYS A 773 1.74 -20.31 13.79
CA LYS A 773 0.88 -19.27 13.20
C LYS A 773 -0.54 -19.76 12.92
N ILE A 774 -0.72 -21.04 12.59
CA ILE A 774 -2.05 -21.67 12.46
C ILE A 774 -2.77 -21.72 13.81
N ALA A 775 -2.12 -22.15 14.89
CA ALA A 775 -2.71 -22.20 16.24
C ALA A 775 -3.16 -20.80 16.72
N LEU A 776 -2.32 -19.78 16.53
CA LEU A 776 -2.65 -18.38 16.82
C LEU A 776 -3.87 -17.91 16.01
N GLN A 777 -3.93 -18.22 14.71
CA GLN A 777 -5.06 -17.87 13.85
C GLN A 777 -6.35 -18.62 14.26
N MET A 778 -6.26 -19.90 14.62
CA MET A 778 -7.39 -20.68 15.13
C MET A 778 -7.95 -20.10 16.43
N ASN A 779 -7.09 -19.69 17.38
CA ASN A 779 -7.51 -19.02 18.61
C ASN A 779 -8.29 -17.72 18.32
N CYS A 780 -7.78 -16.87 17.41
CA CYS A 780 -8.46 -15.63 16.99
C CYS A 780 -9.84 -15.90 16.36
N LYS A 781 -9.95 -16.94 15.54
CA LYS A 781 -11.18 -17.34 14.85
C LYS A 781 -12.29 -17.80 15.80
N MET A 782 -11.91 -18.32 16.97
CA MET A 782 -12.83 -18.68 18.06
C MET A 782 -13.09 -17.51 19.05
N GLY A 783 -12.54 -16.31 18.78
CA GLY A 783 -12.69 -15.13 19.65
C GLY A 783 -11.71 -15.08 20.83
N GLY A 784 -10.56 -15.73 20.71
CA GLY A 784 -9.42 -15.56 21.61
C GLY A 784 -8.56 -14.34 21.28
N GLU A 785 -7.71 -13.94 22.23
CA GLU A 785 -6.92 -12.70 22.21
C GLU A 785 -5.43 -13.06 22.36
N LEU A 786 -4.57 -12.59 21.47
CA LEU A 786 -3.16 -13.00 21.47
C LEU A 786 -2.29 -12.12 22.37
N TRP A 787 -2.13 -10.86 21.96
CA TRP A 787 -1.32 -9.83 22.61
C TRP A 787 -2.04 -8.47 22.60
N ARG A 788 -1.51 -7.47 23.29
CA ARG A 788 -1.95 -6.06 23.24
C ARG A 788 -0.78 -5.09 23.38
N VAL A 789 -1.04 -3.81 23.19
CA VAL A 789 -0.18 -2.69 23.63
C VAL A 789 -0.97 -1.81 24.61
N ASP A 790 -0.30 -0.95 25.37
CA ASP A 790 -0.99 -0.09 26.34
C ASP A 790 -1.82 1.00 25.65
N MET A 791 -3.14 0.95 25.82
CA MET A 791 -4.09 1.93 25.30
C MET A 791 -4.56 2.87 26.41
N PRO A 792 -4.05 4.12 26.49
CA PRO A 792 -4.42 5.06 27.55
C PRO A 792 -5.78 5.74 27.33
N LEU A 793 -6.36 5.68 26.11
CA LEU A 793 -7.70 6.18 25.86
C LEU A 793 -8.76 5.21 26.40
N LYS A 794 -9.35 5.59 27.54
CA LYS A 794 -10.49 4.91 28.16
C LYS A 794 -11.81 5.19 27.43
N LEU A 795 -12.76 4.26 27.54
CA LEU A 795 -14.12 4.34 26.99
C LEU A 795 -14.17 4.64 25.47
N ALA A 796 -13.17 4.19 24.70
CA ALA A 796 -12.99 4.55 23.30
C ALA A 796 -13.19 3.36 22.35
N MET A 797 -14.14 3.49 21.41
CA MET A 797 -14.34 2.57 20.30
C MET A 797 -13.49 3.00 19.09
N ILE A 798 -12.73 2.09 18.51
CA ILE A 798 -11.96 2.31 17.28
C ILE A 798 -12.62 1.53 16.14
N VAL A 799 -12.93 2.22 15.05
CA VAL A 799 -13.59 1.67 13.87
C VAL A 799 -12.61 1.68 12.68
N GLY A 800 -12.67 0.65 11.83
CA GLY A 800 -11.96 0.53 10.57
C GLY A 800 -12.91 0.20 9.43
N ILE A 801 -12.73 0.89 8.31
CA ILE A 801 -13.54 0.71 7.10
C ILE A 801 -12.61 0.65 5.89
N ASP A 802 -12.80 -0.35 5.02
CA ASP A 802 -12.12 -0.48 3.73
C ASP A 802 -13.09 -1.08 2.69
N CYS A 803 -12.88 -0.78 1.42
CA CYS A 803 -13.75 -1.22 0.32
C CYS A 803 -13.03 -2.17 -0.65
N TYR A 804 -13.75 -3.19 -1.12
CA TYR A 804 -13.28 -4.16 -2.09
C TYR A 804 -14.11 -4.08 -3.38
N HIS A 805 -13.42 -4.07 -4.53
CA HIS A 805 -14.02 -4.00 -5.86
C HIS A 805 -13.41 -5.05 -6.79
N ASP A 806 -14.25 -5.91 -7.36
CA ASP A 806 -13.88 -6.81 -8.46
C ASP A 806 -14.25 -6.14 -9.80
N THR A 807 -13.37 -5.26 -10.27
CA THR A 807 -13.60 -4.49 -11.50
C THR A 807 -13.72 -5.36 -12.74
N THR A 808 -13.09 -6.54 -12.73
CA THR A 808 -12.88 -7.42 -13.88
C THR A 808 -14.06 -8.38 -14.05
N ALA A 809 -14.41 -9.16 -13.02
CA ALA A 809 -15.60 -10.02 -13.04
C ALA A 809 -16.91 -9.23 -12.90
N GLY A 810 -16.82 -7.91 -12.68
CA GLY A 810 -17.94 -6.98 -12.73
C GLY A 810 -18.94 -7.09 -11.59
N ARG A 811 -18.52 -7.70 -10.48
CA ARG A 811 -19.35 -7.96 -9.31
C ARG A 811 -19.63 -6.69 -8.50
N ARG A 812 -20.61 -6.79 -7.59
CA ARG A 812 -20.91 -5.76 -6.57
C ARG A 812 -19.68 -5.43 -5.72
N SER A 813 -19.61 -4.18 -5.26
CA SER A 813 -18.59 -3.74 -4.30
C SER A 813 -18.96 -4.18 -2.89
N ILE A 814 -17.98 -4.31 -2.01
CA ILE A 814 -18.21 -4.69 -0.61
C ILE A 814 -17.39 -3.78 0.31
N ALA A 815 -18.04 -3.10 1.25
CA ALA A 815 -17.35 -2.48 2.38
C ALA A 815 -17.25 -3.47 3.53
N GLY A 816 -16.07 -3.56 4.14
CA GLY A 816 -15.88 -4.16 5.45
C GLY A 816 -15.96 -3.06 6.52
N PHE A 817 -16.69 -3.31 7.59
CA PHE A 817 -16.76 -2.48 8.79
C PHE A 817 -16.32 -3.33 9.98
N VAL A 818 -15.33 -2.86 10.74
CA VAL A 818 -14.81 -3.53 11.93
C VAL A 818 -14.67 -2.52 13.08
N ALA A 819 -15.10 -2.87 14.28
CA ALA A 819 -15.06 -1.99 15.46
C ALA A 819 -14.53 -2.72 16.69
N SER A 820 -13.68 -2.07 17.50
CA SER A 820 -13.27 -2.63 18.79
C SER A 820 -14.43 -2.66 19.77
N ILE A 821 -14.54 -3.72 20.58
CA ILE A 821 -15.63 -3.90 21.56
C ILE A 821 -15.12 -4.03 23.02
N ASN A 822 -13.87 -3.69 23.28
CA ASN A 822 -13.32 -3.60 24.63
C ASN A 822 -12.18 -2.55 24.72
N GLU A 823 -11.88 -2.07 25.93
CA GLU A 823 -10.81 -1.08 26.15
C GLU A 823 -9.42 -1.53 25.71
N GLY A 824 -9.14 -2.86 25.74
CA GLY A 824 -7.88 -3.42 25.30
C GLY A 824 -7.64 -3.33 23.78
N MET A 825 -8.69 -3.01 23.00
CA MET A 825 -8.66 -3.01 21.53
C MET A 825 -8.20 -4.36 20.95
N THR A 826 -8.56 -5.45 21.64
CA THR A 826 -8.20 -6.84 21.32
C THR A 826 -9.37 -7.63 20.75
N ARG A 827 -10.61 -7.28 21.12
CA ARG A 827 -11.85 -7.89 20.62
C ARG A 827 -12.51 -6.99 19.58
N TRP A 828 -13.09 -7.61 18.56
CA TRP A 828 -13.59 -6.92 17.36
C TRP A 828 -14.97 -7.42 16.96
N PHE A 829 -15.92 -6.49 16.79
CA PHE A 829 -17.16 -6.68 16.04
C PHE A 829 -16.90 -6.44 14.55
N SER A 830 -17.62 -7.13 13.67
CA SER A 830 -17.44 -7.08 12.22
C SER A 830 -18.76 -7.22 11.47
N ARG A 831 -18.91 -6.46 10.37
CA ARG A 831 -20.03 -6.55 9.42
C ARG A 831 -19.58 -6.13 8.02
N CYS A 832 -20.24 -6.61 6.97
CA CYS A 832 -20.03 -6.11 5.61
C CYS A 832 -21.30 -5.47 5.02
N VAL A 833 -21.10 -4.61 4.03
CA VAL A 833 -22.16 -3.93 3.27
C VAL A 833 -21.93 -4.20 1.79
N PHE A 834 -22.98 -4.64 1.09
CA PHE A 834 -22.96 -4.80 -0.37
C PHE A 834 -23.39 -3.49 -1.04
N GLN A 835 -22.65 -3.09 -2.07
CA GLN A 835 -22.76 -1.81 -2.77
C GLN A 835 -22.71 -2.04 -4.30
N ASP A 836 -23.06 -1.02 -5.08
CA ASP A 836 -23.02 -1.10 -6.54
C ASP A 836 -21.60 -1.22 -7.10
N ARG A 837 -21.49 -1.64 -8.37
CA ARG A 837 -20.21 -1.94 -9.03
C ARG A 837 -19.31 -0.69 -9.13
N GLY A 838 -18.22 -0.67 -8.36
CA GLY A 838 -17.29 0.46 -8.30
C GLY A 838 -17.76 1.64 -7.45
N GLN A 839 -18.81 1.47 -6.63
CA GLN A 839 -19.18 2.41 -5.58
C GLN A 839 -18.17 2.33 -4.42
N GLU A 840 -17.45 3.41 -4.19
CA GLU A 840 -16.44 3.55 -3.14
C GLU A 840 -17.03 4.06 -1.80
N LEU A 841 -18.15 4.80 -1.84
CA LEU A 841 -18.77 5.49 -0.69
C LEU A 841 -19.89 4.63 -0.08
N VAL A 842 -19.84 4.40 1.23
CA VAL A 842 -20.61 3.33 1.88
C VAL A 842 -22.01 3.77 2.32
N ASP A 843 -23.02 3.11 1.79
CA ASP A 843 -24.42 3.25 2.20
C ASP A 843 -24.73 2.31 3.37
N GLY A 844 -25.19 2.83 4.51
CA GLY A 844 -25.58 2.01 5.67
C GLY A 844 -24.58 1.95 6.82
N LEU A 845 -23.59 2.86 6.85
CA LEU A 845 -22.67 3.03 7.98
C LEU A 845 -23.40 3.24 9.32
N LYS A 846 -24.57 3.89 9.29
CA LYS A 846 -25.48 4.03 10.43
C LYS A 846 -25.87 2.68 11.03
N VAL A 847 -26.23 1.70 10.18
CA VAL A 847 -26.67 0.36 10.61
C VAL A 847 -25.49 -0.45 11.16
N CYS A 848 -24.29 -0.31 10.57
CA CYS A 848 -23.07 -0.94 11.07
C CYS A 848 -22.65 -0.39 12.44
N LEU A 849 -22.66 0.94 12.62
CA LEU A 849 -22.31 1.56 13.90
C LEU A 849 -23.35 1.26 14.98
N GLN A 850 -24.65 1.23 14.67
CA GLN A 850 -25.70 0.87 15.63
C GLN A 850 -25.53 -0.56 16.14
N ALA A 851 -25.13 -1.50 15.27
CA ALA A 851 -24.83 -2.87 15.66
C ALA A 851 -23.55 -2.97 16.52
N ALA A 852 -22.50 -2.22 16.17
CA ALA A 852 -21.26 -2.17 16.94
C ALA A 852 -21.45 -1.57 18.35
N LEU A 853 -22.27 -0.52 18.49
CA LEU A 853 -22.60 0.08 19.79
C LEU A 853 -23.39 -0.88 20.68
N ARG A 854 -24.30 -1.68 20.11
CA ARG A 854 -24.96 -2.78 20.84
C ARG A 854 -23.96 -3.83 21.29
N ALA A 855 -23.07 -4.28 20.40
CA ALA A 855 -22.02 -5.26 20.74
C ALA A 855 -21.06 -4.77 21.82
N TRP A 856 -20.69 -3.47 21.80
CA TRP A 856 -19.93 -2.83 22.87
C TRP A 856 -20.71 -2.84 24.19
N ASN A 857 -21.97 -2.38 24.21
CA ASN A 857 -22.76 -2.32 25.44
C ASN A 857 -22.98 -3.72 26.04
N SER A 858 -23.19 -4.76 25.22
CA SER A 858 -23.26 -6.15 25.66
C SER A 858 -21.92 -6.75 26.15
N CYS A 859 -20.78 -6.09 25.90
CA CYS A 859 -19.47 -6.53 26.37
C CYS A 859 -18.89 -5.71 27.53
N ASN A 860 -19.45 -4.52 27.82
CA ASN A 860 -18.89 -3.58 28.79
C ASN A 860 -19.95 -2.97 29.74
N GLU A 861 -21.25 -3.20 29.52
CA GLU A 861 -22.38 -2.65 30.30
C GLU A 861 -22.56 -1.12 30.27
N TYR A 862 -21.64 -0.39 29.65
CA TYR A 862 -21.72 1.04 29.35
C TYR A 862 -21.44 1.33 27.87
N MET A 863 -21.86 2.51 27.39
CA MET A 863 -21.58 3.01 26.04
C MET A 863 -20.21 3.72 25.94
N PRO A 864 -19.52 3.70 24.78
CA PRO A 864 -18.26 4.40 24.62
C PRO A 864 -18.47 5.92 24.58
N SER A 865 -17.58 6.69 25.21
CA SER A 865 -17.61 8.16 25.23
C SER A 865 -16.90 8.79 24.02
N ARG A 866 -16.13 7.99 23.28
CA ARG A 866 -15.38 8.42 22.08
C ARG A 866 -15.41 7.34 21.01
N ILE A 867 -15.52 7.75 19.75
CA ILE A 867 -15.51 6.88 18.57
C ILE A 867 -14.51 7.46 17.57
N ILE A 868 -13.51 6.68 17.16
CA ILE A 868 -12.46 7.10 16.22
C ILE A 868 -12.49 6.16 15.01
N VAL A 869 -12.85 6.71 13.85
CA VAL A 869 -13.04 5.97 12.59
C VAL A 869 -11.83 6.15 11.68
N TYR A 870 -11.21 5.05 11.27
CA TYR A 870 -10.15 5.02 10.26
C TYR A 870 -10.69 4.45 8.93
N ARG A 871 -10.69 5.27 7.88
CA ARG A 871 -11.35 5.01 6.59
C ARG A 871 -10.34 4.91 5.46
N ASP A 872 -10.11 3.71 4.97
CA ASP A 872 -9.16 3.41 3.88
C ASP A 872 -9.86 3.39 2.50
N GLY A 873 -9.07 3.32 1.43
CA GLY A 873 -9.53 3.22 0.04
C GLY A 873 -9.82 4.55 -0.67
N VAL A 874 -10.17 5.60 0.08
CA VAL A 874 -10.74 6.84 -0.48
C VAL A 874 -9.67 7.76 -1.08
N GLY A 875 -9.89 8.19 -2.33
CA GLY A 875 -9.02 9.16 -3.01
C GLY A 875 -9.41 10.62 -2.77
N ASP A 876 -8.43 11.51 -2.92
CA ASP A 876 -8.54 12.96 -2.64
C ASP A 876 -9.78 13.63 -3.27
N GLY A 877 -10.09 13.31 -4.53
CA GLY A 877 -11.27 13.83 -5.25
C GLY A 877 -12.63 13.29 -4.79
N GLN A 878 -12.70 12.63 -3.65
CA GLN A 878 -13.93 12.13 -3.02
C GLN A 878 -14.05 12.60 -1.55
N LEU A 879 -13.09 13.37 -1.02
CA LEU A 879 -13.10 13.84 0.36
C LEU A 879 -14.33 14.70 0.65
N LYS A 880 -14.67 15.66 -0.23
CA LYS A 880 -15.88 16.48 -0.08
C LYS A 880 -17.16 15.65 0.00
N THR A 881 -17.30 14.66 -0.90
CA THR A 881 -18.49 13.79 -0.92
C THR A 881 -18.56 12.92 0.34
N LEU A 882 -17.42 12.41 0.82
CA LEU A 882 -17.37 11.60 2.03
C LEU A 882 -17.73 12.41 3.28
N VAL A 883 -17.16 13.61 3.46
CA VAL A 883 -17.52 14.52 4.56
C VAL A 883 -19.02 14.82 4.55
N ASN A 884 -19.61 15.00 3.36
CA ASN A 884 -21.03 15.32 3.21
C ASN A 884 -21.96 14.08 3.22
N TYR A 885 -21.44 12.84 3.29
CA TYR A 885 -22.27 11.63 3.11
C TYR A 885 -21.98 10.47 4.09
N GLU A 886 -20.71 10.16 4.38
CA GLU A 886 -20.37 9.12 5.37
C GLU A 886 -20.40 9.67 6.81
N VAL A 887 -19.95 10.91 7.03
CA VAL A 887 -19.93 11.52 8.37
C VAL A 887 -21.35 11.75 8.94
N PRO A 888 -22.34 12.25 8.18
CA PRO A 888 -23.72 12.37 8.67
C PRO A 888 -24.33 11.03 9.09
N GLN A 889 -24.04 9.93 8.39
CA GLN A 889 -24.53 8.60 8.77
C GLN A 889 -24.06 8.17 10.16
N PHE A 890 -22.83 8.53 10.57
CA PHE A 890 -22.36 8.32 11.93
C PHE A 890 -23.11 9.24 12.91
N LEU A 891 -23.16 10.55 12.65
CA LEU A 891 -23.83 11.50 13.55
C LEU A 891 -25.31 11.16 13.78
N ASP A 892 -26.02 10.74 12.73
CA ASP A 892 -27.42 10.33 12.79
C ASP A 892 -27.62 8.93 13.37
N CYS A 893 -26.57 8.12 13.47
CA CYS A 893 -26.58 6.93 14.33
C CYS A 893 -26.56 7.38 15.80
N LEU A 894 -25.62 8.24 16.19
CA LEU A 894 -25.41 8.67 17.57
C LEU A 894 -26.64 9.37 18.16
N LYS A 895 -27.22 10.33 17.42
CA LYS A 895 -28.49 10.99 17.76
C LYS A 895 -29.64 9.99 18.00
N SER A 896 -29.64 8.84 17.31
CA SER A 896 -30.71 7.84 17.39
C SER A 896 -30.56 6.83 18.54
N VAL A 897 -29.50 6.90 19.34
CA VAL A 897 -29.28 6.00 20.49
C VAL A 897 -30.08 6.45 21.72
N GLY A 898 -30.18 7.75 22.00
CA GLY A 898 -30.94 8.27 23.14
C GLY A 898 -30.67 9.76 23.41
N ARG A 899 -31.62 10.43 24.06
CA ARG A 899 -31.67 11.91 24.22
C ARG A 899 -30.52 12.54 25.05
N GLY A 900 -29.60 11.75 25.61
CA GLY A 900 -28.40 12.23 26.32
C GLY A 900 -27.07 11.68 25.79
N TYR A 901 -27.07 10.86 24.73
CA TYR A 901 -25.85 10.21 24.25
C TYR A 901 -25.16 11.04 23.15
N ASN A 902 -24.11 11.76 23.55
CA ASN A 902 -23.30 12.60 22.64
C ASN A 902 -21.80 12.27 22.76
N PRO A 903 -21.33 11.12 22.26
CA PRO A 903 -19.92 10.75 22.31
C PRO A 903 -19.11 11.55 21.29
N ARG A 904 -17.83 11.77 21.59
CA ARG A 904 -16.96 12.51 20.67
C ARG A 904 -16.55 11.64 19.48
N LEU A 905 -16.84 12.11 18.26
CA LEU A 905 -16.50 11.44 17.00
C LEU A 905 -15.25 12.07 16.34
N THR A 906 -14.34 11.22 15.87
CA THR A 906 -13.22 11.57 14.99
C THR A 906 -13.28 10.69 13.74
N VAL A 907 -13.02 11.23 12.55
CA VAL A 907 -12.93 10.48 11.29
C VAL A 907 -11.63 10.83 10.58
N ILE A 908 -10.86 9.79 10.26
CA ILE A 908 -9.49 9.87 9.72
C ILE A 908 -9.42 9.05 8.43
N VAL A 909 -9.15 9.70 7.30
CA VAL A 909 -8.92 9.02 6.02
C VAL A 909 -7.49 8.51 5.97
N VAL A 910 -7.34 7.21 5.65
CA VAL A 910 -6.07 6.49 5.55
C VAL A 910 -5.73 6.29 4.08
N LYS A 911 -4.53 6.70 3.64
CA LYS A 911 -4.10 6.56 2.24
C LYS A 911 -2.83 5.71 2.14
N LYS A 912 -3.01 4.45 1.74
CA LYS A 912 -1.92 3.47 1.44
C LYS A 912 -1.12 3.79 0.16
N ARG A 913 -1.61 4.63 -0.75
CA ARG A 913 -1.02 4.87 -2.09
C ARG A 913 -0.69 6.35 -2.26
N VAL A 914 0.52 6.74 -1.89
CA VAL A 914 1.02 8.12 -1.97
C VAL A 914 2.36 8.19 -2.71
N ASN A 915 2.64 9.35 -3.34
CA ASN A 915 3.90 9.60 -4.06
C ASN A 915 5.05 9.98 -3.10
N ALA A 916 4.74 10.56 -1.94
CA ALA A 916 5.73 10.99 -0.96
C ALA A 916 6.59 9.81 -0.45
N ARG A 917 7.91 10.04 -0.41
CA ARG A 917 8.94 9.16 0.13
C ARG A 917 9.75 9.93 1.16
N PHE A 918 10.24 9.22 2.16
CA PHE A 918 11.07 9.78 3.23
C PHE A 918 12.30 8.91 3.40
N PHE A 919 13.44 9.55 3.61
CA PHE A 919 14.75 8.93 3.73
C PHE A 919 15.43 9.54 4.96
N ALA A 920 15.89 8.71 5.89
CA ALA A 920 16.60 9.20 7.07
C ALA A 920 18.10 9.34 6.78
N GLN A 921 18.70 10.46 7.20
CA GLN A 921 20.15 10.67 7.09
C GLN A 921 20.85 10.02 8.28
N SER A 922 21.78 9.10 8.02
CA SER A 922 22.56 8.39 9.03
C SER A 922 23.93 8.00 8.49
N GLY A 923 25.01 8.28 9.23
CA GLY A 923 26.38 7.91 8.81
C GLY A 923 26.80 8.43 7.42
N GLY A 924 26.29 9.60 7.01
CA GLY A 924 26.52 10.16 5.67
C GLY A 924 25.74 9.49 4.52
N ARG A 925 24.86 8.51 4.81
CA ARG A 925 24.05 7.78 3.81
C ARG A 925 22.55 8.02 4.04
N LEU A 926 21.74 7.77 3.02
CA LEU A 926 20.28 7.71 3.15
C LEU A 926 19.83 6.28 3.42
N GLN A 927 19.11 6.09 4.53
CA GLN A 927 18.47 4.83 4.88
C GLN A 927 16.94 4.96 4.94
N ASN A 928 16.23 3.84 5.01
CA ASN A 928 14.80 3.86 5.31
C ASN A 928 14.58 4.44 6.72
N PRO A 929 13.65 5.40 6.91
CA PRO A 929 13.26 5.85 8.25
C PRO A 929 12.74 4.68 9.08
N LEU A 930 13.00 4.72 10.39
CA LEU A 930 12.58 3.65 11.29
C LEU A 930 11.05 3.62 11.46
N PRO A 931 10.47 2.43 11.69
CA PRO A 931 9.13 2.26 12.25
C PRO A 931 8.88 3.23 13.41
N GLY A 932 7.79 3.99 13.31
CA GLY A 932 7.44 5.07 14.23
C GLY A 932 7.82 6.47 13.74
N THR A 933 8.48 6.62 12.58
CA THR A 933 8.75 7.96 12.02
C THR A 933 7.46 8.65 11.59
N VAL A 934 7.20 9.83 12.15
CA VAL A 934 6.08 10.74 11.86
C VAL A 934 6.58 11.97 11.10
N ILE A 935 5.80 12.40 10.12
CA ILE A 935 6.00 13.65 9.37
C ILE A 935 4.69 14.43 9.36
N ASP A 936 4.67 15.57 10.03
CA ASP A 936 3.51 16.45 10.20
C ASP A 936 3.81 17.93 9.88
N VAL A 937 4.95 18.19 9.24
CA VAL A 937 5.48 19.50 8.85
C VAL A 937 6.01 19.49 7.41
N GLU A 938 6.20 20.67 6.81
CA GLU A 938 6.75 20.95 5.46
C GLU A 938 6.01 20.35 4.25
N VAL A 939 5.80 19.04 4.23
CA VAL A 939 5.19 18.25 3.13
C VAL A 939 3.73 17.86 3.42
N THR A 940 3.17 18.37 4.50
CA THR A 940 1.75 18.31 4.84
C THR A 940 0.99 19.44 4.13
N ARG A 941 -0.34 19.43 4.21
CA ARG A 941 -1.22 20.34 3.46
C ARG A 941 -1.80 21.44 4.36
N PRO A 942 -1.60 22.73 4.09
CA PRO A 942 -1.99 23.79 5.02
C PRO A 942 -3.49 23.77 5.34
N GLU A 943 -4.32 23.39 4.36
CA GLU A 943 -5.78 23.26 4.48
C GLU A 943 -6.27 21.96 5.17
N TRP A 944 -5.38 21.00 5.46
CA TRP A 944 -5.75 19.74 6.12
C TRP A 944 -5.08 19.60 7.49
N TYR A 945 -5.80 18.95 8.41
CA TYR A 945 -5.17 18.32 9.58
C TYR A 945 -4.64 16.93 9.16
N ASP A 946 -3.50 16.93 8.49
CA ASP A 946 -2.86 15.73 7.95
C ASP A 946 -1.45 15.44 8.48
N PHE A 947 -1.05 14.17 8.43
CA PHE A 947 0.28 13.69 8.80
C PHE A 947 0.60 12.36 8.11
N PHE A 948 1.88 11.99 8.07
CA PHE A 948 2.36 10.69 7.59
C PHE A 948 2.96 9.88 8.75
N ILE A 949 2.82 8.56 8.71
CA ILE A 949 3.59 7.63 9.56
C ILE A 949 4.25 6.54 8.70
N VAL A 950 5.55 6.31 8.92
CA VAL A 950 6.27 5.11 8.51
C VAL A 950 6.14 4.09 9.63
N SER A 951 5.18 3.17 9.55
CA SER A 951 4.91 2.20 10.62
C SER A 951 5.52 0.81 10.41
N GLN A 952 5.66 0.34 9.17
CA GLN A 952 6.25 -0.98 8.88
C GLN A 952 7.75 -0.88 8.55
N ALA A 953 8.51 -1.90 8.93
CA ALA A 953 9.85 -2.14 8.39
C ALA A 953 9.77 -2.73 6.97
N VAL A 954 10.81 -2.55 6.15
CA VAL A 954 10.96 -3.20 4.84
C VAL A 954 12.36 -3.81 4.70
N ARG A 955 12.45 -5.02 4.13
CA ARG A 955 13.72 -5.76 3.95
C ARG A 955 14.46 -5.45 2.65
N SER A 956 13.83 -4.72 1.73
CA SER A 956 14.33 -4.43 0.39
C SER A 956 13.57 -3.24 -0.20
N GLY A 957 14.28 -2.39 -0.94
CA GLY A 957 13.75 -1.17 -1.54
C GLY A 957 13.45 -0.04 -0.53
N SER A 958 12.81 1.01 -1.03
CA SER A 958 12.40 2.18 -0.27
C SER A 958 11.05 1.96 0.45
N VAL A 959 10.94 2.35 1.71
CA VAL A 959 9.67 2.29 2.45
C VAL A 959 8.67 3.31 1.92
N SER A 960 7.40 2.93 1.86
CA SER A 960 6.30 3.82 1.51
C SER A 960 5.50 4.20 2.76
N PRO A 961 5.45 5.48 3.17
CA PRO A 961 4.67 5.93 4.32
C PRO A 961 3.18 5.70 4.11
N THR A 962 2.40 5.78 5.18
CA THR A 962 0.93 5.93 5.11
C THR A 962 0.58 7.36 5.48
N HIS A 963 -0.29 7.99 4.67
CA HIS A 963 -0.82 9.33 4.94
C HIS A 963 -2.16 9.23 5.65
N TYR A 964 -2.41 10.13 6.58
CA TYR A 964 -3.60 10.23 7.40
C TYR A 964 -4.11 11.67 7.33
N ASN A 965 -5.39 11.86 7.00
CA ASN A 965 -6.05 13.17 7.05
C ASN A 965 -7.24 13.09 8.00
N VAL A 966 -7.25 13.90 9.05
CA VAL A 966 -8.40 14.05 9.95
C VAL A 966 -9.38 15.01 9.28
N ILE A 967 -10.50 14.43 8.85
CA ILE A 967 -11.52 15.13 8.06
C ILE A 967 -12.71 15.64 8.89
N TYR A 968 -12.84 15.12 10.11
CA TYR A 968 -13.82 15.53 11.10
C TYR A 968 -13.26 15.20 12.49
N ASP A 969 -13.24 16.15 13.40
CA ASP A 969 -12.97 15.89 14.82
C ASP A 969 -13.86 16.76 15.72
N SER A 970 -14.56 16.09 16.63
CA SER A 970 -15.29 16.70 17.76
C SER A 970 -14.66 16.31 19.10
N SER A 971 -13.41 15.82 19.05
CA SER A 971 -12.78 15.07 20.12
C SER A 971 -11.74 15.86 20.90
N GLY A 972 -11.12 16.87 20.27
CA GLY A 972 -10.18 17.82 20.88
C GLY A 972 -8.89 17.17 21.33
N LEU A 973 -8.42 16.13 20.62
CA LEU A 973 -7.17 15.46 20.93
C LEU A 973 -5.99 16.22 20.32
N LYS A 974 -4.98 16.52 21.13
CA LYS A 974 -3.70 17.05 20.63
C LYS A 974 -3.17 16.15 19.51
N PRO A 975 -2.55 16.71 18.44
CA PRO A 975 -2.06 15.92 17.32
C PRO A 975 -1.20 14.72 17.70
N ASP A 976 -0.34 14.91 18.70
CA ASP A 976 0.50 13.86 19.29
C ASP A 976 -0.30 12.61 19.74
N HIS A 977 -1.49 12.82 20.33
CA HIS A 977 -2.32 11.73 20.83
C HIS A 977 -2.92 10.92 19.68
N ILE A 978 -3.38 11.58 18.61
CA ILE A 978 -3.89 10.93 17.39
C ILE A 978 -2.77 10.16 16.68
N GLN A 979 -1.59 10.78 16.53
CA GLN A 979 -0.43 10.15 15.89
C GLN A 979 0.03 8.90 16.67
N ARG A 980 0.16 8.99 18.00
CA ARG A 980 0.54 7.87 18.86
C ARG A 980 -0.52 6.76 18.90
N LEU A 981 -1.80 7.10 18.97
CA LEU A 981 -2.88 6.11 18.87
C LEU A 981 -2.85 5.39 17.51
N THR A 982 -2.65 6.13 16.42
CA THR A 982 -2.53 5.57 15.07
C THR A 982 -1.36 4.58 14.99
N TYR A 983 -0.20 4.91 15.57
CA TYR A 983 0.94 4.00 15.61
C TYR A 983 0.70 2.78 16.51
N LYS A 984 0.14 2.95 17.73
CA LYS A 984 -0.26 1.84 18.61
C LYS A 984 -1.20 0.86 17.91
N LEU A 985 -2.18 1.36 17.16
CA LEU A 985 -3.12 0.52 16.40
C LEU A 985 -2.46 -0.28 15.27
N CYS A 986 -1.28 0.10 14.78
CA CYS A 986 -0.50 -0.73 13.84
C CYS A 986 0.12 -1.98 14.49
N HIS A 987 0.04 -2.16 15.81
CA HIS A 987 0.62 -3.29 16.53
C HIS A 987 -0.37 -4.43 16.83
N VAL A 988 -1.69 -4.18 16.77
CA VAL A 988 -2.73 -5.11 17.27
C VAL A 988 -3.41 -5.94 16.16
N TYR A 989 -2.67 -6.26 15.09
CA TYR A 989 -3.15 -7.12 13.98
C TYR A 989 -2.65 -8.57 14.10
N TYR A 990 -3.50 -9.46 14.57
CA TYR A 990 -3.14 -10.80 15.03
C TYR A 990 -2.64 -11.79 13.96
N ASN A 991 -2.75 -11.46 12.66
CA ASN A 991 -2.18 -12.29 11.59
C ASN A 991 -0.68 -11.99 11.33
N TRP A 992 -0.08 -11.01 12.01
CA TRP A 992 1.33 -10.66 11.90
C TRP A 992 1.88 -10.18 13.25
N PRO A 993 2.79 -10.91 13.92
CA PRO A 993 3.45 -10.49 15.17
C PRO A 993 4.55 -9.45 14.88
N GLY A 994 4.13 -8.28 14.41
CA GLY A 994 4.97 -7.15 14.05
C GLY A 994 4.13 -5.93 13.68
N VAL A 995 4.77 -4.79 13.43
CA VAL A 995 4.07 -3.54 13.11
C VAL A 995 3.67 -3.51 11.62
N ILE A 996 2.37 -3.34 11.36
CA ILE A 996 1.82 -3.29 10.00
C ILE A 996 1.66 -1.85 9.47
N ARG A 997 1.40 -1.72 8.16
CA ARG A 997 1.40 -0.42 7.43
C ARG A 997 0.24 0.54 7.79
N VAL A 998 -0.85 0.02 8.33
CA VAL A 998 -2.07 0.77 8.67
C VAL A 998 -2.63 0.25 9.99
N PRO A 999 -3.50 1.00 10.69
CA PRO A 999 -4.22 0.50 11.86
C PRO A 999 -4.84 -0.88 11.61
N ALA A 1000 -4.65 -1.79 12.57
CA ALA A 1000 -5.27 -3.11 12.60
C ALA A 1000 -6.78 -3.10 12.22
N PRO A 1001 -7.63 -2.19 12.71
CA PRO A 1001 -9.03 -2.10 12.28
C PRO A 1001 -9.21 -1.97 10.76
N CYS A 1002 -8.43 -1.15 10.06
CA CYS A 1002 -8.45 -1.07 8.59
C CYS A 1002 -7.98 -2.38 7.95
N GLN A 1003 -6.95 -3.01 8.50
CA GLN A 1003 -6.42 -4.27 7.96
C GLN A 1003 -7.36 -5.47 8.19
N TYR A 1004 -8.14 -5.44 9.27
CA TYR A 1004 -9.25 -6.37 9.51
C TYR A 1004 -10.43 -6.10 8.56
N ALA A 1005 -10.85 -4.84 8.39
CA ALA A 1005 -11.90 -4.46 7.44
C ALA A 1005 -11.55 -4.87 6.00
N HIS A 1006 -10.30 -4.65 5.59
CA HIS A 1006 -9.76 -5.13 4.32
C HIS A 1006 -9.90 -6.65 4.16
N LYS A 1007 -9.50 -7.42 5.19
CA LYS A 1007 -9.56 -8.89 5.15
C LYS A 1007 -10.99 -9.42 5.08
N LEU A 1008 -11.92 -8.79 5.80
CA LEU A 1008 -13.35 -9.07 5.72
C LEU A 1008 -13.91 -8.77 4.31
N ALA A 1009 -13.73 -7.54 3.82
CA ALA A 1009 -14.21 -7.11 2.50
C ALA A 1009 -13.66 -8.01 1.38
N PHE A 1010 -12.36 -8.33 1.44
CA PHE A 1010 -11.70 -9.23 0.49
C PHE A 1010 -12.28 -10.65 0.55
N LEU A 1011 -12.41 -11.27 1.73
CA LEU A 1011 -12.95 -12.64 1.85
C LEU A 1011 -14.38 -12.73 1.32
N VAL A 1012 -15.24 -11.77 1.69
CA VAL A 1012 -16.62 -11.76 1.19
C VAL A 1012 -16.65 -11.50 -0.32
N GLY A 1013 -15.79 -10.59 -0.81
CA GLY A 1013 -15.71 -10.20 -2.22
C GLY A 1013 -15.11 -11.24 -3.16
N GLN A 1014 -14.23 -12.11 -2.68
CA GLN A 1014 -13.52 -13.13 -3.47
C GLN A 1014 -14.05 -14.56 -3.31
N SER A 1015 -14.83 -14.86 -2.27
CA SER A 1015 -15.19 -16.25 -1.92
C SER A 1015 -16.64 -16.46 -1.49
N ILE A 1016 -17.22 -15.59 -0.64
CA ILE A 1016 -18.55 -15.83 -0.05
C ILE A 1016 -19.67 -15.26 -0.92
N HIS A 1017 -19.48 -14.03 -1.43
CA HIS A 1017 -20.41 -13.27 -2.28
C HIS A 1017 -21.83 -13.03 -1.70
N ARG A 1018 -22.03 -13.25 -0.39
CA ARG A 1018 -23.27 -13.06 0.40
C ARG A 1018 -22.90 -12.53 1.80
N GLU A 1019 -23.82 -11.82 2.47
CA GLU A 1019 -23.58 -11.31 3.84
C GLU A 1019 -23.35 -12.49 4.80
N PRO A 1020 -22.21 -12.55 5.53
CA PRO A 1020 -21.96 -13.58 6.52
C PRO A 1020 -22.92 -13.51 7.71
N ASN A 1021 -23.13 -14.65 8.36
CA ASN A 1021 -24.05 -14.78 9.47
C ASN A 1021 -23.61 -13.94 10.68
N LEU A 1022 -24.56 -13.22 11.29
CA LEU A 1022 -24.30 -12.28 12.39
C LEU A 1022 -23.75 -12.95 13.66
N SER A 1023 -23.93 -14.26 13.85
CA SER A 1023 -23.33 -15.00 14.98
C SER A 1023 -21.79 -15.02 14.94
N LEU A 1024 -21.18 -14.83 13.76
CA LEU A 1024 -19.73 -14.72 13.59
C LEU A 1024 -19.19 -13.31 13.82
N SER A 1025 -20.06 -12.29 13.91
CA SER A 1025 -19.65 -10.87 13.92
C SER A 1025 -18.63 -10.50 15.00
N ASN A 1026 -18.73 -11.07 16.20
CA ASN A 1026 -17.82 -10.83 17.33
C ASN A 1026 -16.53 -11.71 17.29
N ARG A 1027 -16.17 -12.27 16.13
CA ARG A 1027 -15.00 -13.15 15.96
C ARG A 1027 -14.16 -12.74 14.75
N LEU A 1028 -12.85 -13.00 14.79
CA LEU A 1028 -11.93 -12.76 13.67
C LEU A 1028 -11.97 -13.93 12.66
N TYR A 1029 -13.17 -14.37 12.25
CA TYR A 1029 -13.40 -15.55 11.40
C TYR A 1029 -12.79 -15.45 9.99
N TYR A 1030 -12.51 -14.22 9.55
CA TYR A 1030 -12.05 -13.83 8.21
C TYR A 1030 -10.51 -13.74 8.05
N LEU A 1031 -9.73 -14.22 9.02
CA LEU A 1031 -8.25 -14.25 8.96
C LEU A 1031 -7.64 -15.40 8.12
#